data_AF-A0A2B7YCZ3-F1
#
_entry.id   AF-A0A2B7YCZ3-F1
#
_cell.length_a   1.000
_cell.length_b   1.000
_cell.length_c   1.000
_cell.angle_alpha   90.00
_cell.angle_beta   90.00
_cell.angle_gamma   90.00
#
_symmetry.space_group_name_H-M   'P 1'
#
loop_
_entity.id
_entity.type
_entity.pdbx_description
1 polymer ?
#
loop_
_entity_poly.entity_id
_entity_poly.type
_entity_poly.pdbx_seq_one_letter_code
_entity_poly.pdbx_strand_id
1 'polypeptide(L)'
;MRFASLLKPAAAGIDNILRLSALLAILDLSTQCTALFTPVSLPNLDLGPLGRIALAGNFDAISLYLYEEQQQSLSINNASHSQSLLMPLPNGALATLASADADILAMCPLVADNGTVTSVIIGGNFTSLERIESQGIASFDPATGLVTAIPGLSGRVMSLYCDQETDTVYVGGDFKRGNSTNAIGWSAKSGFSNLPFAGFNGPVTSIVKSDNGRIVFGGSFDGLGNTTTPSQKDQQIINLEAARITATSSSGIAGFTEPRNAICNGNSQDSAGNAWLLADQTPGFWRAEMNFGFEPTKLRLWNTHREGRGTKTFRFTALPDTGILNMTYTDPASGDTVACDARCPLSDDEDEKFRDFHFVNVVGMNGFQLDISDWYGSGGGFDGIELFQDDIFVYAINDFNEPRCADVEFGSKATATGNWRTTPSGQSSSDYLSVRAASDEKPSVSVTFEPDIKQSGNYSVTLYTPGCIQDNSCTTRGIVNVTATFSGQGSKPIQTTVFQTNNFDKYDQIYLGHVDANSGNFRATVNLSPARGQGTIDAVASRIRFELISSTGGLNGLYEFDPSQKSVSTDFTDSALNRAGNSLDSGASISSLVWDDGVLFAAGKFSNSSYSNIMSFSDDKVTSLPDGGLNSLVTSLLLVDDLLFIGGNFSNTAKGDKEKKLRNVAAYSRTSESWVPLGAGVDGRVTSLASFPLNITADKTEVTVAVSGDFKHILAVEDKPEIAVSGFAVWVPSRKQWLQHLDVDQSAFYGKLTSSLEVLNTTLLAGSLVTGGIASRGAASLVEDNDVLLLRPLPIDIQQTQPERPSRKRATSDQDVTGVITGIFDKGSDRNLTILAGHFAARSTNGSTIENLLFLDGSNDDTVSGPGPGVDSESTFITIALQGDSLFAGGSVTGRIADTDVNGLVVYDLANTQYSSDQPPRLEGGVVVVNTIAPRPDTSEVYVGGQFESARSLPCPSVCNYQTESNQWIRPGDGLRGTVSVLRWSNKENLIAAGNLTVNGNSAMLASYDTEAQTWSAFNVNSTIPGPVTALCPAREDGSLFWIAGETSSGSSFITFYDGSTFHLIDNLFSDGTTIHGLQILGLSEDHEETDFLDKDQVLMISGQLQIPKFGTASAALYNGTTLIPFIITTTADGEPGSIAELFTENKNVLKGGRRGRPRGIVILVSFCFALACVFLIVVIGIILARIQRYRQGYVRAPQGTDRRPDLQRVPPEYLLDSLRQRAPGAPVI
;
A
#
# COMPACT_ATOMS: atom_id res chain seq x y z
N MET A 1 -8.79 74.14 -31.00
CA MET A 1 -7.64 74.88 -30.39
C MET A 1 -7.55 74.47 -28.92
N ARG A 2 -6.32 74.32 -28.40
CA ARG A 2 -6.01 73.83 -27.05
C ARG A 2 -6.16 74.89 -25.94
N PHE A 3 -6.38 74.38 -24.72
CA PHE A 3 -6.15 74.92 -23.36
C PHE A 3 -6.94 76.15 -22.86
N ALA A 4 -7.65 76.01 -21.74
CA ALA A 4 -7.24 76.44 -20.39
C ALA A 4 -8.34 76.18 -19.34
N SER A 5 -7.99 76.39 -18.07
CA SER A 5 -8.47 75.72 -16.85
C SER A 5 -9.46 76.50 -15.96
N LEU A 6 -10.09 75.75 -15.03
CA LEU A 6 -10.47 76.06 -13.63
C LEU A 6 -11.63 77.03 -13.33
N LEU A 7 -12.76 76.49 -12.84
CA LEU A 7 -13.29 76.65 -11.45
C LEU A 7 -14.65 75.93 -11.24
N LYS A 8 -14.79 75.31 -10.06
CA LYS A 8 -15.90 74.51 -9.45
C LYS A 8 -17.15 75.36 -9.06
N PRO A 9 -18.21 74.88 -8.33
CA PRO A 9 -18.60 73.52 -7.87
C PRO A 9 -20.11 73.14 -8.07
N ALA A 10 -20.49 71.87 -7.84
CA ALA A 10 -21.38 71.43 -6.73
C ALA A 10 -22.16 70.11 -7.02
N ALA A 11 -21.96 69.15 -6.11
CA ALA A 11 -22.90 68.15 -5.58
C ALA A 11 -23.34 66.91 -6.39
N ALA A 12 -23.46 65.80 -5.64
CA ALA A 12 -23.94 64.45 -5.95
C ALA A 12 -22.94 63.53 -6.69
N GLY A 13 -22.62 62.32 -6.24
CA GLY A 13 -23.09 61.53 -5.10
C GLY A 13 -22.17 60.32 -4.92
N ILE A 14 -21.96 59.93 -3.66
CA ILE A 14 -20.97 58.96 -3.18
C ILE A 14 -21.43 57.49 -3.37
N ASP A 15 -22.55 57.25 -4.05
CA ASP A 15 -23.16 55.91 -4.16
C ASP A 15 -22.51 54.97 -5.19
N ASN A 16 -21.65 55.47 -6.08
CA ASN A 16 -21.05 54.63 -7.15
C ASN A 16 -19.64 54.11 -6.82
N ILE A 17 -19.01 54.54 -5.73
CA ILE A 17 -17.68 54.04 -5.32
C ILE A 17 -17.81 52.88 -4.31
N LEU A 18 -18.88 52.84 -3.52
CA LEU A 18 -19.15 51.73 -2.59
C LEU A 18 -19.69 50.47 -3.29
N ARG A 19 -20.22 50.56 -4.51
CA ARG A 19 -20.65 49.39 -5.29
C ARG A 19 -19.55 48.75 -6.13
N LEU A 20 -18.43 49.44 -6.37
CA LEU A 20 -17.29 48.88 -7.10
C LEU A 20 -16.31 48.16 -6.15
N SER A 21 -16.18 48.64 -4.90
CA SER A 21 -15.42 47.93 -3.85
C SER A 21 -16.16 46.71 -3.29
N ALA A 22 -17.49 46.69 -3.33
CA ALA A 22 -18.28 45.50 -2.98
C ALA A 22 -18.21 44.41 -4.07
N LEU A 23 -18.03 44.75 -5.35
CA LEU A 23 -17.89 43.75 -6.42
C LEU A 23 -16.48 43.14 -6.50
N LEU A 24 -15.44 43.89 -6.09
CA LEU A 24 -14.06 43.38 -6.00
C LEU A 24 -13.79 42.62 -4.68
N ALA A 25 -14.57 42.85 -3.62
CA ALA A 25 -14.49 42.06 -2.37
C ALA A 25 -15.30 40.75 -2.40
N ILE A 26 -16.14 40.52 -3.42
CA ILE A 26 -16.88 39.26 -3.63
C ILE A 26 -16.11 38.30 -4.56
N LEU A 27 -15.02 38.75 -5.20
CA LEU A 27 -14.13 37.91 -6.02
C LEU A 27 -12.87 37.43 -5.29
N ASP A 28 -12.64 37.84 -4.03
CA ASP A 28 -11.46 37.46 -3.22
C ASP A 28 -11.81 36.59 -1.98
N LEU A 29 -12.99 35.96 -1.94
CA LEU A 29 -13.45 35.13 -0.82
C LEU A 29 -13.82 33.68 -1.20
N SER A 30 -13.26 33.14 -2.28
CA SER A 30 -13.43 31.72 -2.66
C SER A 30 -12.16 31.01 -3.12
N THR A 31 -10.97 31.49 -2.74
CA THR A 31 -9.69 30.82 -3.07
C THR A 31 -8.85 30.44 -1.85
N GLN A 32 -9.47 30.22 -0.69
CA GLN A 32 -8.86 29.48 0.43
C GLN A 32 -9.53 28.12 0.64
N CYS A 33 -9.54 27.33 -0.43
CA CYS A 33 -9.45 25.88 -0.35
C CYS A 33 -8.78 25.44 -1.66
N THR A 34 -7.55 25.91 -1.89
CA THR A 34 -6.68 25.32 -2.91
C THR A 34 -6.59 23.84 -2.56
N ALA A 35 -7.06 23.01 -3.49
CA ALA A 35 -7.33 21.60 -3.29
C ALA A 35 -6.17 20.89 -2.59
N LEU A 36 -6.50 20.05 -1.60
CA LEU A 36 -5.57 19.13 -0.93
C LEU A 36 -4.82 18.18 -1.89
N PHE A 37 -5.20 18.14 -3.16
CA PHE A 37 -4.72 17.20 -4.16
C PHE A 37 -4.36 17.91 -5.47
N THR A 38 -3.34 17.40 -6.13
CA THR A 38 -2.76 17.99 -7.33
C THR A 38 -3.22 17.20 -8.56
N PRO A 39 -4.15 17.75 -9.38
CA PRO A 39 -4.60 17.05 -10.58
C PRO A 39 -3.48 16.99 -11.62
N VAL A 40 -3.36 15.84 -12.27
CA VAL A 40 -2.41 15.60 -13.37
C VAL A 40 -3.05 16.06 -14.67
N SER A 41 -2.37 16.95 -15.39
CA SER A 41 -2.81 17.37 -16.73
C SER A 41 -2.42 16.31 -17.75
N LEU A 42 -3.36 15.42 -18.09
CA LEU A 42 -3.23 14.53 -19.24
C LEU A 42 -3.39 15.32 -20.54
N PRO A 43 -2.72 14.93 -21.64
CA PRO A 43 -2.93 15.56 -22.94
C PRO A 43 -4.33 15.24 -23.47
N ASN A 44 -4.92 16.17 -24.21
CA ASN A 44 -6.25 16.00 -24.80
C ASN A 44 -6.18 15.03 -25.99
N LEU A 45 -6.53 13.77 -25.77
CA LEU A 45 -6.47 12.70 -26.77
C LEU A 45 -7.64 12.83 -27.77
N ASP A 46 -7.39 12.77 -29.08
CA ASP A 46 -8.43 12.67 -30.11
C ASP A 46 -8.73 11.19 -30.39
N LEU A 47 -9.63 10.60 -29.59
CA LEU A 47 -9.97 9.18 -29.69
C LEU A 47 -11.06 8.89 -30.74
N GLY A 48 -11.83 9.90 -31.15
CA GLY A 48 -12.97 9.75 -32.07
C GLY A 48 -12.66 9.00 -33.38
N PRO A 49 -11.55 9.27 -34.08
CA PRO A 49 -11.18 8.55 -35.30
C PRO A 49 -10.94 7.04 -35.10
N LEU A 50 -10.58 6.60 -33.90
CA LEU A 50 -10.22 5.21 -33.58
C LEU A 50 -11.45 4.32 -33.38
N GLY A 51 -12.64 4.88 -33.20
CA GLY A 51 -13.87 4.13 -32.89
C GLY A 51 -13.83 3.57 -31.47
N ARG A 52 -14.27 2.32 -31.28
CA ARG A 52 -14.09 1.63 -29.99
C ARG A 52 -12.61 1.36 -29.70
N ILE A 53 -12.23 1.51 -28.43
CA ILE A 53 -10.87 1.27 -27.94
C ILE A 53 -10.96 0.34 -26.73
N ALA A 54 -10.06 -0.63 -26.69
CA ALA A 54 -9.89 -1.50 -25.53
C ALA A 54 -8.40 -1.76 -25.25
N LEU A 55 -8.14 -2.00 -23.97
CA LEU A 55 -6.85 -2.32 -23.39
C LEU A 55 -6.90 -3.80 -22.99
N ALA A 56 -5.87 -4.55 -23.34
CA ALA A 56 -5.69 -5.95 -22.95
C ALA A 56 -4.39 -6.10 -22.16
N GLY A 57 -4.38 -6.98 -21.15
CA GLY A 57 -3.18 -7.28 -20.38
C GLY A 57 -3.38 -8.29 -19.27
N ASN A 58 -2.44 -8.27 -18.33
CA ASN A 58 -2.48 -9.08 -17.12
C ASN A 58 -2.80 -8.19 -15.91
N PHE A 59 -4.08 -8.09 -15.59
CA PHE A 59 -4.58 -7.31 -14.46
C PHE A 59 -5.97 -7.75 -14.03
N ASP A 60 -6.31 -7.47 -12.78
CA ASP A 60 -7.64 -7.66 -12.21
C ASP A 60 -8.39 -6.33 -11.99
N ALA A 61 -7.65 -5.21 -11.91
CA ALA A 61 -8.21 -3.88 -11.86
C ALA A 61 -7.34 -2.85 -12.58
N ILE A 62 -7.97 -1.78 -13.05
CA ILE A 62 -7.37 -0.75 -13.90
C ILE A 62 -7.83 0.66 -13.50
N SER A 63 -6.91 1.62 -13.49
CA SER A 63 -7.19 3.03 -13.19
C SER A 63 -6.42 3.99 -14.10
N LEU A 64 -7.01 5.16 -14.35
CA LEU A 64 -6.31 6.30 -14.91
C LEU A 64 -5.51 7.03 -13.82
N TYR A 65 -4.32 7.52 -14.17
CA TYR A 65 -3.53 8.40 -13.34
C TYR A 65 -3.96 9.87 -13.55
N LEU A 66 -4.76 10.39 -12.61
CA LEU A 66 -5.41 11.70 -12.67
C LEU A 66 -4.98 12.66 -11.55
N TYR A 67 -4.34 12.17 -10.48
CA TYR A 67 -3.84 12.98 -9.36
C TYR A 67 -2.44 12.52 -8.96
N GLU A 68 -1.55 13.45 -8.61
CA GLU A 68 -0.15 13.14 -8.25
C GLU A 68 -0.04 12.25 -7.01
N GLU A 69 -1.05 12.31 -6.14
CA GLU A 69 -1.16 11.51 -4.92
C GLU A 69 -1.64 10.07 -5.19
N GLN A 70 -2.05 9.73 -6.43
CA GLN A 70 -2.31 8.34 -6.85
C GLN A 70 -0.99 7.60 -7.04
N GLN A 71 -0.40 7.14 -5.95
CA GLN A 71 0.77 6.29 -6.01
C GLN A 71 0.36 4.83 -5.99
N GLN A 72 0.98 4.02 -6.85
CA GLN A 72 0.93 2.56 -6.70
C GLN A 72 1.74 2.20 -5.46
N SER A 73 1.06 1.83 -4.38
CA SER A 73 1.69 1.48 -3.11
C SER A 73 2.65 0.33 -3.34
N LEU A 74 3.84 0.40 -2.73
CA LEU A 74 4.79 -0.70 -2.69
C LEU A 74 4.07 -1.95 -2.19
N SER A 75 4.03 -3.00 -3.02
CA SER A 75 3.63 -4.39 -2.75
C SER A 75 3.11 -4.64 -1.33
N ILE A 76 1.84 -5.06 -1.23
CA ILE A 76 1.20 -5.55 0.01
C ILE A 76 2.09 -6.62 0.69
N ASN A 77 2.90 -7.34 -0.10
CA ASN A 77 3.78 -8.40 0.34
C ASN A 77 5.18 -7.93 0.81
N ASN A 78 5.69 -6.76 0.39
CA ASN A 78 7.04 -6.29 0.73
C ASN A 78 7.09 -5.06 1.66
N ALA A 79 5.97 -4.37 1.91
CA ALA A 79 5.82 -3.37 2.97
C ALA A 79 5.00 -3.93 4.15
N SER A 80 5.12 -5.24 4.38
CA SER A 80 4.12 -6.05 5.07
C SER A 80 3.73 -5.50 6.45
N HIS A 81 2.48 -5.00 6.52
CA HIS A 81 1.66 -4.73 7.71
C HIS A 81 1.69 -3.33 8.37
N SER A 82 2.30 -2.31 7.75
CA SER A 82 2.08 -0.91 8.14
C SER A 82 0.68 -0.42 7.76
N GLN A 83 0.04 0.40 8.59
CA GLN A 83 -1.17 1.13 8.23
C GLN A 83 -0.86 2.58 7.88
N SER A 84 -1.75 3.21 7.14
CA SER A 84 -1.63 4.60 6.73
C SER A 84 -2.89 5.39 7.05
N LEU A 85 -2.71 6.70 7.20
CA LEU A 85 -3.79 7.66 7.03
C LEU A 85 -4.04 7.83 5.54
N LEU A 86 -5.30 7.69 5.15
CA LEU A 86 -5.76 7.68 3.78
C LEU A 86 -6.86 8.73 3.61
N MET A 87 -6.97 9.27 2.40
CA MET A 87 -8.06 10.18 2.05
C MET A 87 -8.59 9.86 0.65
N PRO A 88 -9.92 9.79 0.47
CA PRO A 88 -10.53 9.61 -0.85
C PRO A 88 -10.21 10.79 -1.78
N LEU A 89 -9.73 10.46 -2.98
CA LEU A 89 -9.56 11.39 -4.09
C LEU A 89 -10.90 11.55 -4.84
N PRO A 90 -11.09 12.65 -5.60
CA PRO A 90 -12.34 12.89 -6.31
C PRO A 90 -12.71 11.82 -7.34
N ASN A 91 -11.72 11.11 -7.90
CA ASN A 91 -11.93 9.99 -8.82
C ASN A 91 -12.17 8.64 -8.10
N GLY A 92 -12.33 8.63 -6.77
CA GLY A 92 -12.51 7.42 -5.97
C GLY A 92 -11.21 6.66 -5.66
N ALA A 93 -10.05 7.17 -6.11
CA ALA A 93 -8.77 6.64 -5.67
C ALA A 93 -8.47 7.01 -4.20
N LEU A 94 -7.44 6.42 -3.59
CA LEU A 94 -7.05 6.70 -2.20
C LEU A 94 -5.64 7.30 -2.19
N ALA A 95 -5.50 8.46 -1.56
CA ALA A 95 -4.21 9.10 -1.32
C ALA A 95 -3.69 8.73 0.07
N THR A 96 -2.41 8.38 0.17
CA THR A 96 -1.72 8.18 1.45
C THR A 96 -1.21 9.51 1.98
N LEU A 97 -1.66 9.91 3.16
CA LEU A 97 -1.28 11.16 3.81
C LEU A 97 -0.10 10.98 4.77
N ALA A 98 -0.08 9.88 5.52
CA ALA A 98 0.98 9.55 6.46
C ALA A 98 1.04 8.04 6.68
N SER A 99 2.24 7.47 6.77
CA SER A 99 2.41 6.02 7.00
C SER A 99 2.90 5.72 8.42
N ALA A 100 2.24 4.80 9.11
CA ALA A 100 2.62 4.29 10.42
C ALA A 100 3.37 2.96 10.30
N ASP A 101 4.30 2.65 11.19
CA ASP A 101 5.04 1.37 11.19
C ASP A 101 4.27 0.18 11.80
N ALA A 102 3.02 0.42 12.25
CA ALA A 102 2.07 -0.60 12.72
C ALA A 102 0.61 -0.12 12.58
N ASP A 103 -0.32 -0.70 13.36
CA ASP A 103 -1.75 -0.41 13.29
C ASP A 103 -2.12 0.99 13.83
N ILE A 104 -3.03 1.67 13.13
CA ILE A 104 -3.78 2.84 13.60
C ILE A 104 -5.16 2.35 14.04
N LEU A 105 -5.55 2.63 15.28
CA LEU A 105 -6.71 2.01 15.93
C LEU A 105 -7.81 3.01 16.31
N ALA A 106 -7.44 4.26 16.56
CA ALA A 106 -8.39 5.30 16.96
C ALA A 106 -7.98 6.65 16.37
N MET A 107 -8.97 7.47 16.04
CA MET A 107 -8.79 8.86 15.64
C MET A 107 -9.85 9.71 16.35
N CYS A 108 -9.48 10.90 16.81
CA CYS A 108 -10.47 11.90 17.24
C CYS A 108 -10.05 13.32 16.83
N PRO A 109 -11.00 14.18 16.42
CA PRO A 109 -10.70 15.53 15.98
C PRO A 109 -10.64 16.49 17.17
N LEU A 110 -9.62 17.34 17.19
CA LEU A 110 -9.61 18.57 17.99
C LEU A 110 -10.25 19.69 17.19
N VAL A 111 -11.25 20.32 17.79
CA VAL A 111 -12.05 21.37 17.15
C VAL A 111 -11.89 22.65 17.96
N ALA A 112 -11.61 23.76 17.27
CA ALA A 112 -11.58 25.09 17.89
C ALA A 112 -13.00 25.63 18.13
N ASP A 113 -13.12 26.66 18.96
CA ASP A 113 -14.41 27.29 19.34
C ASP A 113 -15.27 27.75 18.15
N ASN A 114 -14.65 28.00 16.99
CA ASN A 114 -15.31 28.39 15.73
C ASN A 114 -15.80 27.19 14.89
N GLY A 115 -15.65 25.95 15.38
CA GLY A 115 -16.01 24.72 14.69
C GLY A 115 -14.97 24.18 13.71
N THR A 116 -13.80 24.82 13.54
CA THR A 116 -12.76 24.32 12.63
C THR A 116 -11.91 23.24 13.30
N VAL A 117 -11.70 22.12 12.61
CA VAL A 117 -10.76 21.07 13.05
C VAL A 117 -9.34 21.63 12.96
N THR A 118 -8.64 21.68 14.09
CA THR A 118 -7.25 22.18 14.16
C THR A 118 -6.23 21.06 14.01
N SER A 119 -6.57 19.86 14.49
CA SER A 119 -5.72 18.67 14.42
C SER A 119 -6.55 17.42 14.68
N VAL A 120 -6.03 16.27 14.26
CA VAL A 120 -6.57 14.95 14.53
C VAL A 120 -5.58 14.21 15.41
N ILE A 121 -6.03 13.74 16.57
CA ILE A 121 -5.23 12.86 17.43
C ILE A 121 -5.39 11.44 16.94
N ILE A 122 -4.26 10.78 16.73
CA ILE A 122 -4.16 9.44 16.17
C ILE A 122 -3.59 8.54 17.24
N GLY A 123 -4.28 7.43 17.51
CA GLY A 123 -3.90 6.41 18.48
C GLY A 123 -3.72 5.06 17.79
N GLY A 124 -2.72 4.29 18.21
CA GLY A 124 -2.44 2.99 17.63
C GLY A 124 -1.39 2.18 18.39
N ASN A 125 -0.82 1.18 17.71
CA ASN A 125 0.32 0.38 18.19
C ASN A 125 1.63 0.73 17.45
N PHE A 126 1.64 1.86 16.74
CA PHE A 126 2.80 2.32 15.98
C PHE A 126 3.85 2.95 16.90
N THR A 127 5.11 2.89 16.50
CA THR A 127 6.22 3.60 17.15
C THR A 127 6.69 4.79 16.33
N SER A 128 6.19 4.94 15.10
CA SER A 128 6.37 6.12 14.28
C SER A 128 5.18 6.37 13.35
N LEU A 129 4.94 7.64 13.06
CA LEU A 129 4.00 8.08 12.04
C LEU A 129 4.72 9.07 11.13
N GLU A 130 4.72 8.82 9.82
CA GLU A 130 5.49 9.56 8.82
C GLU A 130 6.98 9.68 9.17
N ARG A 131 7.56 8.57 9.66
CA ARG A 131 8.95 8.46 10.16
C ARG A 131 9.28 9.34 11.38
N ILE A 132 8.31 10.03 11.95
CA ILE A 132 8.47 10.75 13.22
C ILE A 132 8.24 9.77 14.36
N GLU A 133 9.23 9.62 15.26
CA GLU A 133 9.09 8.79 16.46
C GLU A 133 7.91 9.25 17.30
N SER A 134 6.93 8.37 17.49
CA SER A 134 5.67 8.64 18.19
C SER A 134 5.11 7.32 18.70
N GLN A 135 5.23 7.09 19.99
CA GLN A 135 4.89 5.83 20.64
C GLN A 135 3.38 5.78 20.94
N GLY A 136 2.63 5.11 20.07
CA GLY A 136 1.20 4.83 20.20
C GLY A 136 0.28 6.03 20.01
N ILE A 137 0.78 7.27 20.01
CA ILE A 137 -0.03 8.48 19.86
C ILE A 137 0.71 9.62 19.14
N ALA A 138 0.01 10.28 18.22
CA ALA A 138 0.51 11.42 17.44
C ALA A 138 -0.62 12.40 17.12
N SER A 139 -0.26 13.63 16.73
CA SER A 139 -1.19 14.62 16.18
C SER A 139 -0.93 14.80 14.69
N PHE A 140 -1.99 14.92 13.89
CA PHE A 140 -1.94 15.20 12.46
C PHE A 140 -2.73 16.47 12.16
N ASP A 141 -2.12 17.42 11.46
CA ASP A 141 -2.81 18.62 10.97
C ASP A 141 -3.38 18.35 9.57
N PRO A 142 -4.71 18.24 9.40
CA PRO A 142 -5.33 17.94 8.11
C PRO A 142 -5.22 19.09 7.09
N ALA A 143 -4.90 20.32 7.51
CA ALA A 143 -4.74 21.46 6.61
C ALA A 143 -3.32 21.55 6.03
N THR A 144 -2.30 21.14 6.80
CA THR A 144 -0.88 21.22 6.39
C THR A 144 -0.25 19.87 6.05
N GLY A 145 -0.90 18.76 6.42
CA GLY A 145 -0.34 17.41 6.32
C GLY A 145 0.75 17.12 7.34
N LEU A 146 0.98 18.00 8.31
CA LEU A 146 2.09 17.87 9.26
C LEU A 146 1.75 16.89 10.39
N VAL A 147 2.63 15.91 10.61
CA VAL A 147 2.61 15.02 11.77
C VAL A 147 3.44 15.63 12.90
N THR A 148 2.91 15.62 14.13
CA THR A 148 3.59 16.08 15.35
C THR A 148 3.56 14.98 16.41
N ALA A 149 4.72 14.65 16.97
CA ALA A 149 4.83 13.65 18.03
C ALA A 149 4.17 14.12 19.35
N ILE A 150 3.51 13.19 20.05
CA ILE A 150 3.03 13.39 21.42
C ILE A 150 3.85 12.49 22.35
N PRO A 151 4.98 12.99 22.90
CA PRO A 151 5.94 12.14 23.59
C PRO A 151 5.51 11.77 25.02
N GLY A 152 6.08 10.67 25.50
CA GLY A 152 6.01 10.23 26.88
C GLY A 152 4.90 9.23 27.17
N LEU A 153 4.11 8.82 26.19
CA LEU A 153 3.34 7.58 26.27
C LEU A 153 4.21 6.44 25.73
N SER A 154 4.12 5.27 26.32
CA SER A 154 4.76 4.05 25.84
C SER A 154 3.72 2.95 25.98
N GLY A 155 3.43 2.20 24.93
CA GLY A 155 2.33 1.23 24.87
C GLY A 155 1.34 1.54 23.74
N ARG A 156 0.22 0.82 23.74
CA ARG A 156 -0.77 0.84 22.67
C ARG A 156 -1.96 1.71 23.04
N VAL A 157 -2.35 2.64 22.17
CA VAL A 157 -3.60 3.40 22.30
C VAL A 157 -4.69 2.72 21.48
N MET A 158 -5.81 2.38 22.12
CA MET A 158 -6.93 1.66 21.49
C MET A 158 -8.18 2.51 21.36
N SER A 159 -8.33 3.56 22.17
CA SER A 159 -9.48 4.45 22.15
C SER A 159 -9.06 5.89 22.44
N LEU A 160 -9.70 6.82 21.75
CA LEU A 160 -9.53 8.24 21.95
C LEU A 160 -10.90 8.91 22.01
N TYR A 161 -11.09 9.80 22.97
CA TYR A 161 -12.25 10.69 23.01
C TYR A 161 -11.78 12.13 23.21
N CYS A 162 -11.97 12.97 22.19
CA CYS A 162 -11.62 14.39 22.22
C CYS A 162 -12.79 15.19 22.80
N ASP A 163 -12.74 15.55 24.08
CA ASP A 163 -13.78 16.38 24.73
C ASP A 163 -13.53 17.86 24.47
N GLN A 164 -14.40 18.47 23.66
CA GLN A 164 -14.33 19.88 23.28
C GLN A 164 -14.63 20.81 24.45
N GLU A 165 -15.50 20.41 25.40
CA GLU A 165 -15.94 21.29 26.50
C GLU A 165 -14.83 21.51 27.53
N THR A 166 -14.00 20.49 27.75
CA THR A 166 -12.94 20.52 28.76
C THR A 166 -11.54 20.64 28.15
N ASP A 167 -11.42 20.77 26.83
CA ASP A 167 -10.14 20.78 26.08
C ASP A 167 -9.25 19.59 26.49
N THR A 168 -9.89 18.42 26.69
CA THR A 168 -9.24 17.20 27.20
C THR A 168 -9.47 16.03 26.26
N VAL A 169 -8.39 15.40 25.83
CA VAL A 169 -8.40 14.12 25.13
C VAL A 169 -8.27 13.02 26.16
N TYR A 170 -9.30 12.21 26.31
CA TYR A 170 -9.24 10.98 27.10
C TYR A 170 -8.61 9.89 26.24
N VAL A 171 -7.44 9.43 26.66
CA VAL A 171 -6.66 8.41 25.97
C VAL A 171 -6.85 7.10 26.73
N GLY A 172 -7.34 6.07 26.04
CA GLY A 172 -7.55 4.73 26.56
C GLY A 172 -6.77 3.70 25.76
N GLY A 173 -6.22 2.70 26.43
CA GLY A 173 -5.48 1.65 25.77
C GLY A 173 -4.81 0.70 26.74
N ASP A 174 -3.67 0.20 26.32
CA ASP A 174 -2.78 -0.70 27.05
C ASP A 174 -1.41 -0.01 27.17
N PHE A 175 -1.27 0.82 28.20
CA PHE A 175 -0.07 1.63 28.38
C PHE A 175 0.14 2.03 29.84
N LYS A 176 1.37 2.42 30.18
CA LYS A 176 1.73 2.98 31.50
C LYS A 176 2.46 4.30 31.33
N ARG A 177 2.09 5.31 32.12
CA ARG A 177 2.75 6.63 32.12
C ARG A 177 2.75 7.22 33.53
N GLY A 178 3.94 7.34 34.13
CA GLY A 178 4.07 7.75 35.53
C GLY A 178 3.26 6.82 36.43
N ASN A 179 2.32 7.38 37.20
CA ASN A 179 1.44 6.63 38.07
C ASN A 179 0.12 6.18 37.39
N SER A 180 -0.15 6.58 36.14
CA SER A 180 -1.39 6.23 35.42
C SER A 180 -1.21 4.99 34.56
N THR A 181 -2.20 4.10 34.57
CA THR A 181 -2.25 2.87 33.77
C THR A 181 -3.49 2.83 32.90
N ASN A 182 -3.37 2.49 31.62
CA ASN A 182 -4.44 2.21 30.65
C ASN A 182 -5.44 3.34 30.32
N ALA A 183 -5.51 4.40 31.13
CA ALA A 183 -6.25 5.61 30.85
C ALA A 183 -5.51 6.84 31.37
N ILE A 184 -5.53 7.93 30.59
CA ILE A 184 -4.94 9.22 30.96
C ILE A 184 -5.62 10.37 30.21
N GLY A 185 -5.60 11.58 30.76
CA GLY A 185 -6.02 12.79 30.05
C GLY A 185 -4.85 13.46 29.35
N TRP A 186 -5.08 14.11 28.20
CA TRP A 186 -4.09 14.93 27.51
C TRP A 186 -4.73 16.22 26.98
N SER A 187 -4.00 17.34 27.00
CA SER A 187 -4.39 18.54 26.27
C SER A 187 -3.18 19.15 25.55
N ALA A 188 -3.43 19.91 24.48
CA ALA A 188 -2.36 20.63 23.79
C ALA A 188 -1.66 21.67 24.67
N LYS A 189 -2.36 22.21 25.69
CA LYS A 189 -1.84 23.28 26.56
C LYS A 189 -1.02 22.76 27.74
N SER A 190 -1.48 21.70 28.39
CA SER A 190 -0.87 21.16 29.63
C SER A 190 -0.15 19.83 29.42
N GLY A 191 -0.25 19.24 28.22
CA GLY A 191 0.21 17.89 27.96
C GLY A 191 -0.64 16.86 28.72
N PHE A 192 -0.02 15.74 29.06
CA PHE A 192 -0.68 14.66 29.77
C PHE A 192 -0.90 14.96 31.26
N SER A 193 -2.05 14.55 31.78
CA SER A 193 -2.43 14.66 33.18
C SER A 193 -3.10 13.38 33.68
N ASN A 194 -2.75 12.95 34.89
CA ASN A 194 -3.35 11.77 35.49
C ASN A 194 -4.82 12.02 35.81
N LEU A 195 -5.66 11.02 35.55
CA LEU A 195 -7.03 11.01 36.05
C LEU A 195 -7.01 10.83 37.58
N PRO A 196 -8.02 11.31 38.34
CA PRO A 196 -8.03 11.25 39.81
C PRO A 196 -7.91 9.83 40.42
N PHE A 197 -8.12 8.81 39.60
CA PHE A 197 -8.07 7.39 39.94
C PHE A 197 -6.86 6.64 39.34
N ALA A 198 -5.96 7.36 38.68
CA ALA A 198 -4.73 6.84 38.06
C ALA A 198 -4.96 5.71 37.03
N GLY A 199 -6.12 5.76 36.35
CA GLY A 199 -6.47 4.84 35.28
C GLY A 199 -7.00 3.48 35.76
N PHE A 200 -6.75 2.40 35.02
CA PHE A 200 -7.35 1.09 35.25
C PHE A 200 -6.30 -0.01 35.30
N ASN A 201 -6.62 -1.07 36.04
CA ASN A 201 -5.78 -2.26 36.13
C ASN A 201 -5.84 -3.19 34.89
N GLY A 202 -6.52 -2.76 33.83
CA GLY A 202 -6.60 -3.47 32.57
C GLY A 202 -6.92 -2.53 31.41
N PRO A 203 -6.82 -3.02 30.17
CA PRO A 203 -6.85 -2.17 29.00
C PRO A 203 -8.23 -1.56 28.76
N VAL A 204 -8.24 -0.32 28.29
CA VAL A 204 -9.44 0.41 27.87
C VAL A 204 -9.53 0.38 26.35
N THR A 205 -10.62 -0.18 25.82
CA THR A 205 -10.79 -0.34 24.35
C THR A 205 -11.82 0.62 23.77
N SER A 206 -12.63 1.28 24.60
CA SER A 206 -13.63 2.24 24.12
C SER A 206 -13.94 3.31 25.16
N ILE A 207 -14.10 4.54 24.71
CA ILE A 207 -14.44 5.70 25.53
C ILE A 207 -15.52 6.49 24.80
N VAL A 208 -16.61 6.79 25.50
CA VAL A 208 -17.68 7.66 25.00
C VAL A 208 -18.07 8.67 26.07
N LYS A 209 -18.74 9.75 25.69
CA LYS A 209 -19.34 10.73 26.62
C LYS A 209 -20.85 10.59 26.56
N SER A 210 -21.47 10.67 27.72
CA SER A 210 -22.92 10.68 27.88
C SER A 210 -23.48 12.10 27.80
N ASP A 211 -24.80 12.21 27.57
CA ASP A 211 -25.48 13.50 27.43
C ASP A 211 -25.43 14.39 28.68
N ASN A 212 -25.14 13.80 29.86
CA ASN A 212 -24.98 14.52 31.12
C ASN A 212 -23.53 14.97 31.39
N GLY A 213 -22.62 14.78 30.43
CA GLY A 213 -21.21 15.16 30.51
C GLY A 213 -20.30 14.15 31.19
N ARG A 214 -20.80 12.98 31.61
CA ARG A 214 -19.95 11.91 32.19
C ARG A 214 -19.23 11.12 31.09
N ILE A 215 -18.01 10.71 31.38
CA ILE A 215 -17.17 9.89 30.51
C ILE A 215 -17.34 8.43 30.90
N VAL A 216 -17.67 7.59 29.92
CA VAL A 216 -17.85 6.15 30.09
C VAL A 216 -16.66 5.43 29.48
N PHE A 217 -15.99 4.61 30.30
CA PHE A 217 -14.88 3.76 29.90
C PHE A 217 -15.37 2.32 29.76
N GLY A 218 -15.04 1.68 28.64
CA GLY A 218 -15.26 0.27 28.36
C GLY A 218 -13.93 -0.43 28.11
N GLY A 219 -13.73 -1.60 28.71
CA GLY A 219 -12.53 -2.38 28.51
C GLY A 219 -12.53 -3.72 29.24
N SER A 220 -11.34 -4.19 29.56
CA SER A 220 -11.12 -5.44 30.31
C SER A 220 -10.45 -5.12 31.64
N PHE A 221 -11.19 -4.51 32.56
CA PHE A 221 -10.71 -4.10 33.87
C PHE A 221 -11.75 -4.40 34.96
N ASP A 222 -11.30 -4.58 36.20
CA ASP A 222 -12.15 -4.82 37.37
C ASP A 222 -11.78 -3.92 38.57
N GLY A 223 -10.83 -2.99 38.38
CA GLY A 223 -10.40 -2.04 39.40
C GLY A 223 -9.68 -0.81 38.85
N LEU A 224 -9.44 0.15 39.74
CA LEU A 224 -8.77 1.43 39.45
C LEU A 224 -7.25 1.33 39.70
N GLY A 225 -6.47 2.06 38.91
CA GLY A 225 -5.00 1.98 38.87
C GLY A 225 -4.28 2.46 40.13
N ASN A 226 -4.93 3.27 40.98
CA ASN A 226 -4.35 3.75 42.24
C ASN A 226 -4.46 2.77 43.43
N THR A 227 -4.93 1.54 43.22
CA THR A 227 -5.30 0.63 44.32
C THR A 227 -4.51 -0.68 44.41
N THR A 228 -3.25 -0.73 43.93
CA THR A 228 -2.52 -2.02 43.88
C THR A 228 -1.09 -2.09 44.42
N THR A 229 -0.80 -3.09 45.28
CA THR A 229 0.55 -3.53 45.70
C THR A 229 0.62 -5.05 45.87
N PRO A 230 1.77 -5.71 45.58
CA PRO A 230 1.96 -7.13 45.87
C PRO A 230 1.86 -7.43 47.37
N SER A 231 1.21 -8.54 47.73
CA SER A 231 1.12 -9.00 49.13
C SER A 231 2.45 -9.51 49.70
N GLN A 232 3.34 -9.95 48.82
CA GLN A 232 4.72 -10.39 49.09
C GLN A 232 5.66 -9.62 48.17
N LYS A 233 6.57 -8.82 48.75
CA LYS A 233 7.56 -7.99 48.04
C LYS A 233 8.95 -8.65 48.03
N ASP A 234 9.84 -8.12 47.18
CA ASP A 234 11.27 -8.45 47.09
C ASP A 234 11.53 -9.94 46.85
N GLN A 235 10.71 -10.53 45.98
CA GLN A 235 10.68 -11.96 45.75
C GLN A 235 11.61 -12.42 44.62
N GLN A 236 11.93 -11.57 43.64
CA GLN A 236 12.69 -11.96 42.45
C GLN A 236 14.17 -11.59 42.61
N ILE A 237 15.07 -12.55 42.41
CA ILE A 237 16.53 -12.35 42.51
C ILE A 237 17.05 -11.92 41.14
N ILE A 238 17.76 -10.80 41.08
CA ILE A 238 18.46 -10.34 39.88
C ILE A 238 19.76 -11.14 39.73
N ASN A 239 19.95 -11.78 38.58
CA ASN A 239 21.10 -12.66 38.35
C ASN A 239 22.42 -11.89 38.15
N LEU A 240 23.23 -11.85 39.20
CA LEU A 240 24.57 -11.25 39.15
C LEU A 240 25.63 -12.14 38.47
N GLU A 241 25.37 -13.44 38.21
CA GLU A 241 26.31 -14.33 37.49
C GLU A 241 26.51 -13.86 36.05
N ALA A 242 25.44 -13.36 35.43
CA ALA A 242 25.43 -12.80 34.07
C ALA A 242 26.16 -11.46 33.94
N ALA A 243 26.49 -10.82 35.07
CA ALA A 243 27.16 -9.52 35.09
C ALA A 243 28.63 -9.62 34.71
N ARG A 244 29.17 -8.55 34.10
CA ARG A 244 30.59 -8.26 34.10
C ARG A 244 30.97 -7.60 35.44
N ILE A 245 31.58 -8.37 36.32
CA ILE A 245 32.05 -7.89 37.61
C ILE A 245 33.45 -7.26 37.48
N THR A 246 33.60 -6.07 38.04
CA THR A 246 34.91 -5.40 38.18
C THR A 246 35.05 -4.82 39.57
N ALA A 247 36.29 -4.70 40.03
CA ALA A 247 36.59 -4.08 41.31
C ALA A 247 37.91 -3.32 41.22
N THR A 248 38.13 -2.40 42.15
CA THR A 248 39.42 -1.74 42.36
C THR A 248 40.01 -2.13 43.70
N SER A 249 41.33 -2.05 43.78
CA SER A 249 42.07 -2.33 45.01
C SER A 249 41.76 -3.71 45.60
N SER A 250 41.54 -4.75 44.79
CA SER A 250 41.37 -6.12 45.30
C SER A 250 42.61 -6.57 46.10
N SER A 251 42.38 -7.37 47.14
CA SER A 251 43.43 -7.92 47.99
C SER A 251 44.41 -8.82 47.22
N GLY A 252 45.68 -8.79 47.61
CA GLY A 252 46.71 -9.74 47.12
C GLY A 252 46.67 -11.11 47.81
N ILE A 253 45.74 -11.33 48.75
CA ILE A 253 45.62 -12.60 49.48
C ILE A 253 44.99 -13.66 48.57
N ALA A 254 45.70 -14.78 48.38
CA ALA A 254 45.24 -15.87 47.54
C ALA A 254 43.85 -16.40 47.98
N GLY A 255 42.92 -16.45 47.03
CA GLY A 255 41.53 -16.86 47.28
C GLY A 255 40.57 -15.74 47.65
N PHE A 256 41.03 -14.49 47.83
CA PHE A 256 40.18 -13.34 48.18
C PHE A 256 40.27 -12.18 47.16
N THR A 257 41.03 -12.36 46.08
CA THR A 257 41.26 -11.35 45.04
C THR A 257 40.10 -11.21 44.05
N GLU A 258 39.40 -12.31 43.77
CA GLU A 258 38.38 -12.38 42.71
C GLU A 258 37.04 -11.79 43.18
N PRO A 259 36.59 -10.64 42.65
CA PRO A 259 35.35 -9.99 43.09
C PRO A 259 34.08 -10.81 42.80
N ARG A 260 34.14 -11.79 41.89
CA ARG A 260 33.03 -12.74 41.68
C ARG A 260 32.81 -13.70 42.85
N ASN A 261 33.75 -13.84 43.78
CA ASN A 261 33.54 -14.70 44.94
C ASN A 261 32.37 -14.20 45.81
N ALA A 262 32.12 -12.88 45.85
CA ALA A 262 31.08 -12.27 46.69
C ALA A 262 29.66 -12.30 46.10
N ILE A 263 29.41 -13.00 44.98
CA ILE A 263 28.05 -13.25 44.49
C ILE A 263 27.69 -14.70 44.80
N CYS A 264 26.40 -15.03 44.90
CA CYS A 264 25.94 -16.43 45.01
C CYS A 264 26.38 -17.20 46.28
N ASN A 265 26.67 -16.50 47.38
CA ASN A 265 27.34 -17.09 48.54
C ASN A 265 26.48 -17.24 49.81
N GLY A 266 25.15 -17.20 49.71
CA GLY A 266 24.21 -16.99 50.83
C GLY A 266 24.26 -17.96 52.04
N ASN A 267 25.14 -18.96 52.06
CA ASN A 267 25.35 -19.91 53.16
C ASN A 267 26.80 -20.35 53.39
N SER A 268 27.80 -19.82 52.67
CA SER A 268 29.19 -20.24 52.90
C SER A 268 29.93 -19.33 53.88
N GLN A 269 30.94 -19.88 54.57
CA GLN A 269 31.78 -19.10 55.47
C GLN A 269 32.72 -18.21 54.67
N ASP A 270 32.93 -16.98 55.15
CA ASP A 270 33.94 -16.02 54.71
C ASP A 270 35.36 -16.63 54.65
N SER A 271 35.65 -17.28 53.54
CA SER A 271 36.78 -18.17 53.32
C SER A 271 37.30 -18.06 51.89
N ALA A 272 38.51 -18.59 51.67
CA ALA A 272 39.20 -18.50 50.38
C ALA A 272 38.35 -19.16 49.27
N GLY A 273 38.00 -18.38 48.24
CA GLY A 273 37.14 -18.78 47.14
C GLY A 273 35.70 -18.27 47.24
N ASN A 274 35.28 -17.77 48.41
CA ASN A 274 33.90 -17.41 48.70
C ASN A 274 33.69 -15.96 49.12
N ALA A 275 34.74 -15.26 49.56
CA ALA A 275 34.67 -13.84 49.87
C ALA A 275 35.60 -13.00 48.99
N TRP A 276 35.28 -11.72 48.85
CA TRP A 276 36.14 -10.72 48.19
C TRP A 276 36.60 -9.67 49.21
N LEU A 277 37.91 -9.41 49.23
CA LEU A 277 38.53 -8.44 50.13
C LEU A 277 39.19 -7.31 49.35
N LEU A 278 39.17 -6.11 49.94
CA LEU A 278 40.01 -4.99 49.54
C LEU A 278 41.44 -5.18 50.04
N ALA A 279 42.38 -4.56 49.34
CA ALA A 279 43.76 -4.43 49.76
C ALA A 279 43.85 -3.59 51.03
N ASP A 280 44.79 -3.96 51.90
CA ASP A 280 44.90 -3.36 53.22
C ASP A 280 45.04 -1.83 53.14
N GLN A 281 44.25 -1.15 53.97
CA GLN A 281 44.24 0.31 54.16
C GLN A 281 43.89 1.12 52.90
N THR A 282 43.15 0.53 51.95
CA THR A 282 42.75 1.22 50.71
C THR A 282 41.24 1.24 50.51
N PRO A 283 40.66 2.39 50.10
CA PRO A 283 39.30 2.40 49.57
C PRO A 283 39.26 1.73 48.19
N GLY A 284 38.08 1.30 47.79
CA GLY A 284 37.84 0.70 46.49
C GLY A 284 36.35 0.57 46.20
N PHE A 285 36.04 -0.05 45.07
CA PHE A 285 34.67 -0.32 44.67
C PHE A 285 34.51 -1.73 44.17
N TRP A 286 33.27 -2.20 44.24
CA TRP A 286 32.77 -3.39 43.55
C TRP A 286 31.68 -2.94 42.57
N ARG A 287 31.75 -3.39 41.31
CA ARG A 287 30.85 -2.94 40.23
C ARG A 287 30.33 -4.12 39.43
N ALA A 288 29.03 -4.13 39.17
CA ALA A 288 28.36 -5.05 38.27
C ALA A 288 27.77 -4.30 37.06
N GLU A 289 28.07 -4.77 35.86
CA GLU A 289 27.48 -4.28 34.61
C GLU A 289 26.78 -5.44 33.90
N MET A 290 25.49 -5.31 33.63
CA MET A 290 24.65 -6.31 33.00
C MET A 290 24.45 -6.00 31.51
N ASN A 291 24.16 -7.04 30.73
CA ASN A 291 23.64 -6.92 29.37
C ASN A 291 22.10 -6.84 29.33
N PHE A 292 21.46 -6.61 30.48
CA PHE A 292 20.02 -6.45 30.62
C PHE A 292 19.69 -5.41 31.71
N GLY A 293 18.61 -4.67 31.52
CA GLY A 293 18.10 -3.72 32.49
C GLY A 293 17.18 -4.37 33.52
N PHE A 294 17.23 -3.85 34.75
CA PHE A 294 16.46 -4.32 35.91
C PHE A 294 16.02 -3.14 36.79
N GLU A 295 15.06 -3.36 37.68
CA GLU A 295 14.48 -2.36 38.58
C GLU A 295 14.59 -2.82 40.05
N PRO A 296 15.64 -2.43 40.79
CA PRO A 296 15.91 -3.00 42.10
C PRO A 296 15.02 -2.40 43.19
N THR A 297 14.50 -3.25 44.07
CA THR A 297 13.66 -2.90 45.22
C THR A 297 14.36 -3.15 46.56
N LYS A 298 15.28 -4.11 46.61
CA LYS A 298 16.09 -4.44 47.80
C LYS A 298 17.49 -4.91 47.44
N LEU A 299 18.49 -4.45 48.19
CA LEU A 299 19.88 -4.89 48.18
C LEU A 299 20.19 -5.61 49.50
N ARG A 300 20.70 -6.84 49.43
CA ARG A 300 21.16 -7.60 50.58
C ARG A 300 22.69 -7.74 50.54
N LEU A 301 23.34 -7.40 51.64
CA LEU A 301 24.79 -7.48 51.77
C LEU A 301 25.19 -8.32 52.98
N TRP A 302 26.13 -9.23 52.78
CA TRP A 302 26.84 -9.96 53.84
C TRP A 302 28.21 -9.33 54.03
N ASN A 303 28.49 -8.93 55.27
CA ASN A 303 29.79 -8.36 55.58
C ASN A 303 30.83 -9.47 55.77
N THR A 304 32.05 -9.20 55.33
CA THR A 304 33.20 -10.04 55.70
C THR A 304 33.55 -9.77 57.17
N HIS A 305 34.00 -10.80 57.88
CA HIS A 305 34.56 -10.74 59.24
C HIS A 305 35.94 -11.43 59.31
N ARG A 306 36.49 -11.83 58.16
CA ARG A 306 37.73 -12.60 58.07
C ARG A 306 38.90 -11.79 58.62
N GLU A 307 39.50 -12.31 59.70
CA GLU A 307 40.64 -11.66 60.37
C GLU A 307 40.32 -10.22 60.85
N GLY A 308 39.06 -9.95 61.20
CA GLY A 308 38.58 -8.63 61.66
C GLY A 308 38.47 -7.58 60.56
N ARG A 309 38.52 -7.97 59.29
CA ARG A 309 38.21 -7.13 58.12
C ARG A 309 36.70 -7.09 57.90
N GLY A 310 36.19 -5.96 57.42
CA GLY A 310 34.75 -5.74 57.17
C GLY A 310 34.47 -4.38 56.54
N THR A 311 33.44 -4.26 55.71
CA THR A 311 32.97 -2.96 55.21
C THR A 311 32.19 -2.24 56.30
N LYS A 312 32.49 -0.94 56.53
CA LYS A 312 31.79 -0.13 57.54
C LYS A 312 30.83 0.87 56.90
N THR A 313 31.24 1.49 55.80
CA THR A 313 30.40 2.44 55.06
C THR A 313 30.51 2.21 53.56
N PHE A 314 29.35 2.03 52.92
CA PHE A 314 29.25 1.94 51.47
C PHE A 314 28.30 2.98 50.87
N ARG A 315 28.42 3.18 49.56
CA ARG A 315 27.50 3.98 48.74
C ARG A 315 27.08 3.19 47.52
N PHE A 316 25.78 3.22 47.20
CA PHE A 316 25.22 2.66 45.98
C PHE A 316 25.12 3.72 44.88
N THR A 317 25.63 3.40 43.69
CA THR A 317 25.55 4.26 42.50
C THR A 317 24.94 3.48 41.34
N ALA A 318 23.84 3.99 40.77
CA ALA A 318 23.22 3.38 39.58
C ALA A 318 24.02 3.71 38.31
N LEU A 319 24.11 2.76 37.37
CA LEU A 319 24.78 2.94 36.07
C LEU A 319 23.76 2.79 34.91
N PRO A 320 23.85 3.64 33.87
CA PRO A 320 24.91 4.60 33.58
C PRO A 320 24.75 5.97 34.27
N ASP A 321 23.60 6.27 34.88
CA ASP A 321 23.22 7.62 35.29
C ASP A 321 24.03 8.23 36.46
N THR A 322 24.95 7.48 37.08
CA THR A 322 25.84 7.91 38.19
C THR A 322 25.12 8.51 39.41
N GLY A 323 23.80 8.40 39.47
CA GLY A 323 22.98 8.92 40.54
C GLY A 323 23.11 8.07 41.81
N ILE A 324 23.13 8.74 42.96
CA ILE A 324 23.08 8.11 44.28
C ILE A 324 21.62 7.83 44.60
N LEU A 325 21.29 6.60 44.99
CA LEU A 325 19.93 6.21 45.35
C LEU A 325 19.71 6.24 46.86
N ASN A 326 18.54 6.73 47.26
CA ASN A 326 18.11 6.72 48.66
C ASN A 326 17.62 5.33 49.04
N MET A 327 18.11 4.83 50.16
CA MET A 327 17.78 3.52 50.71
C MET A 327 17.29 3.64 52.16
N THR A 328 16.66 2.58 52.64
CA THR A 328 16.26 2.43 54.05
C THR A 328 16.67 1.04 54.55
N TYR A 329 17.04 0.94 55.82
CA TYR A 329 17.35 -0.34 56.47
C TYR A 329 16.70 -0.38 57.85
N THR A 330 16.54 -1.58 58.42
CA THR A 330 16.04 -1.76 59.78
C THR A 330 17.22 -1.76 60.75
N ASP A 331 17.23 -0.84 61.72
CA ASP A 331 18.25 -0.82 62.76
C ASP A 331 18.03 -1.99 63.73
N PRO A 332 18.99 -2.93 63.88
CA PRO A 332 18.82 -4.12 64.70
C PRO A 332 18.68 -3.82 66.20
N ALA A 333 19.16 -2.66 66.68
CA ALA A 333 19.08 -2.30 68.10
C ALA A 333 17.70 -1.73 68.49
N SER A 334 17.09 -0.95 67.60
CA SER A 334 15.82 -0.23 67.85
C SER A 334 14.61 -0.87 67.17
N GLY A 335 14.83 -1.59 66.06
CA GLY A 335 13.78 -2.05 65.15
C GLY A 335 13.23 -0.97 64.22
N ASP A 336 13.75 0.26 64.29
CA ASP A 336 13.27 1.39 63.49
C ASP A 336 13.77 1.34 62.04
N THR A 337 12.99 1.88 61.10
CA THR A 337 13.41 2.05 59.70
C THR A 337 14.19 3.35 59.54
N VAL A 338 15.47 3.24 59.17
CA VAL A 338 16.42 4.36 59.06
C VAL A 338 16.81 4.59 57.61
N ALA A 339 16.80 5.84 57.16
CA ALA A 339 17.22 6.21 55.80
C ALA A 339 18.74 6.39 55.70
N CYS A 340 19.32 6.00 54.56
CA CYS A 340 20.71 6.26 54.19
C CYS A 340 20.86 6.46 52.67
N ASP A 341 21.91 7.15 52.25
CA ASP A 341 22.18 7.47 50.84
C ASP A 341 23.68 7.30 50.50
N ALA A 342 24.50 8.34 50.74
CA ALA A 342 25.92 8.39 50.43
C ALA A 342 26.80 7.68 51.46
N ARG A 343 26.25 7.33 52.63
CA ARG A 343 26.96 6.68 53.74
C ARG A 343 26.07 5.64 54.42
N CYS A 344 25.81 4.53 53.75
CA CYS A 344 25.04 3.42 54.31
C CYS A 344 25.93 2.53 55.20
N PRO A 345 25.53 2.26 56.47
CA PRO A 345 26.36 1.52 57.41
C PRO A 345 26.16 0.00 57.31
N LEU A 346 27.26 -0.75 57.41
CA LEU A 346 27.26 -2.20 57.62
C LEU A 346 27.87 -2.52 59.00
N SER A 347 27.35 -3.56 59.66
CA SER A 347 27.78 -3.97 61.00
C SER A 347 28.99 -4.92 60.94
N ASP A 348 29.80 -4.90 61.99
CA ASP A 348 30.89 -5.87 62.27
C ASP A 348 30.45 -6.94 63.28
N ASP A 349 29.14 -7.01 63.57
CA ASP A 349 28.57 -7.99 64.48
C ASP A 349 28.41 -9.34 63.77
N GLU A 350 29.16 -10.35 64.20
CA GLU A 350 29.12 -11.71 63.63
C GLU A 350 27.73 -12.37 63.78
N ASP A 351 26.88 -11.91 64.71
CA ASP A 351 25.50 -12.39 64.84
C ASP A 351 24.57 -11.79 63.76
N GLU A 352 24.95 -10.68 63.13
CA GLU A 352 24.24 -10.09 61.99
C GLU A 352 24.74 -10.67 60.67
N LYS A 353 24.12 -11.78 60.25
CA LYS A 353 24.52 -12.50 59.02
C LYS A 353 24.49 -11.62 57.77
N PHE A 354 23.45 -10.82 57.60
CA PHE A 354 23.29 -9.91 56.46
C PHE A 354 22.43 -8.71 56.87
N ARG A 355 22.49 -7.66 56.04
CA ARG A 355 21.60 -6.49 56.15
C ARG A 355 20.88 -6.24 54.84
N ASP A 356 19.58 -5.92 54.95
CA ASP A 356 18.73 -5.54 53.83
C ASP A 356 18.57 -4.03 53.75
N PHE A 357 18.75 -3.49 52.54
CA PHE A 357 18.55 -2.09 52.18
C PHE A 357 17.45 -2.00 51.13
N HIS A 358 16.35 -1.32 51.42
CA HIS A 358 15.22 -1.14 50.51
C HIS A 358 15.30 0.22 49.82
N PHE A 359 15.12 0.25 48.51
CA PHE A 359 15.18 1.47 47.71
C PHE A 359 13.91 2.31 47.90
N VAL A 360 14.07 3.63 48.11
CA VAL A 360 12.94 4.55 48.28
C VAL A 360 12.31 4.90 46.93
N ASN A 361 13.15 5.09 45.91
CA ASN A 361 12.73 5.29 44.53
C ASN A 361 13.27 4.12 43.69
N VAL A 362 12.39 3.44 42.97
CA VAL A 362 12.76 2.39 42.03
C VAL A 362 13.10 3.04 40.70
N VAL A 363 14.34 2.85 40.23
CA VAL A 363 14.85 3.41 38.97
C VAL A 363 15.47 2.28 38.17
N GLY A 364 15.07 2.13 36.91
CA GLY A 364 15.65 1.14 36.01
C GLY A 364 17.13 1.41 35.74
N MET A 365 17.96 0.37 35.77
CA MET A 365 19.41 0.46 35.54
C MET A 365 19.96 -0.80 34.87
N ASN A 366 21.13 -0.67 34.23
CA ASN A 366 21.82 -1.80 33.58
C ASN A 366 23.07 -2.22 34.37
N GLY A 367 23.33 -1.59 35.52
CA GLY A 367 24.47 -1.89 36.36
C GLY A 367 24.48 -1.02 37.60
N PHE A 368 25.34 -1.36 38.54
CA PHE A 368 25.53 -0.60 39.77
C PHE A 368 26.95 -0.72 40.30
N GLN A 369 27.31 0.22 41.17
CA GLN A 369 28.57 0.24 41.88
C GLN A 369 28.35 0.43 43.39
N LEU A 370 29.07 -0.35 44.17
CA LEU A 370 29.23 -0.21 45.61
C LEU A 370 30.61 0.39 45.90
N ASP A 371 30.64 1.64 46.33
CA ASP A 371 31.88 2.28 46.79
C ASP A 371 32.08 2.02 48.28
N ILE A 372 33.26 1.54 48.68
CA ILE A 372 33.64 1.36 50.08
C ILE A 372 34.55 2.50 50.50
N SER A 373 34.10 3.27 51.49
CA SER A 373 34.81 4.48 51.96
C SER A 373 35.38 4.36 53.37
N ASP A 374 34.88 3.41 54.17
CA ASP A 374 35.35 3.13 55.53
C ASP A 374 35.20 1.62 55.81
N TRP A 375 36.09 1.04 56.62
CA TRP A 375 36.18 -0.39 56.90
C TRP A 375 36.63 -0.71 58.34
N TYR A 376 36.38 -1.93 58.77
CA TYR A 376 36.87 -2.54 60.00
C TYR A 376 38.22 -3.23 59.77
N GLY A 377 39.06 -3.26 60.79
CA GLY A 377 40.39 -3.89 60.75
C GLY A 377 41.31 -3.36 59.65
N SER A 378 41.99 -4.27 58.95
CA SER A 378 43.00 -3.91 57.94
C SER A 378 42.44 -3.54 56.57
N GLY A 379 41.20 -3.88 56.23
CA GLY A 379 40.58 -3.61 54.94
C GLY A 379 39.10 -3.98 54.91
N GLY A 380 38.35 -3.51 53.90
CA GLY A 380 36.95 -3.87 53.69
C GLY A 380 36.76 -5.09 52.80
N GLY A 381 35.50 -5.43 52.52
CA GLY A 381 35.15 -6.55 51.63
C GLY A 381 33.70 -6.95 51.76
N PHE A 382 33.30 -7.94 50.97
CA PHE A 382 31.96 -8.53 51.00
C PHE A 382 32.06 -10.04 50.95
N ASP A 383 31.25 -10.71 51.78
CA ASP A 383 31.06 -12.16 51.74
C ASP A 383 29.90 -12.55 50.81
N GLY A 384 28.98 -11.61 50.53
CA GLY A 384 27.81 -11.86 49.71
C GLY A 384 27.11 -10.57 49.26
N ILE A 385 26.60 -10.57 48.04
CA ILE A 385 25.84 -9.48 47.42
C ILE A 385 24.66 -10.11 46.68
N GLU A 386 23.44 -9.70 47.02
CA GLU A 386 22.23 -10.06 46.30
C GLU A 386 21.36 -8.84 46.05
N LEU A 387 20.70 -8.83 44.90
CA LEU A 387 19.83 -7.75 44.47
C LEU A 387 18.47 -8.32 44.08
N PHE A 388 17.40 -7.64 44.48
CA PHE A 388 16.03 -8.11 44.32
C PHE A 388 15.16 -7.08 43.60
N GLN A 389 14.09 -7.57 42.98
CA GLN A 389 13.03 -6.77 42.38
C GLN A 389 11.64 -7.40 42.66
N ASP A 390 10.58 -6.63 42.42
CA ASP A 390 9.19 -7.09 42.57
C ASP A 390 8.65 -7.75 41.28
N ASP A 391 9.04 -7.22 40.11
CA ASP A 391 8.56 -7.72 38.82
C ASP A 391 9.23 -9.02 38.40
N ILE A 392 8.43 -9.94 37.86
CA ILE A 392 8.92 -11.23 37.34
C ILE A 392 9.23 -11.04 35.86
N PHE A 393 10.52 -10.96 35.52
CA PHE A 393 10.99 -10.89 34.14
C PHE A 393 11.57 -12.23 33.69
N VAL A 394 11.16 -12.69 32.51
CA VAL A 394 11.75 -13.85 31.84
C VAL A 394 12.39 -13.38 30.53
N TYR A 395 13.71 -13.42 30.45
CA TYR A 395 14.49 -13.07 29.28
C TYR A 395 14.66 -14.27 28.36
N ALA A 396 14.65 -14.01 27.05
CA ALA A 396 14.82 -15.03 26.01
C ALA A 396 16.24 -15.64 26.04
N ILE A 397 17.24 -14.83 26.41
CA ILE A 397 18.58 -15.30 26.72
C ILE A 397 18.54 -15.91 28.12
N ASN A 398 18.57 -17.23 28.18
CA ASN A 398 18.35 -17.96 29.43
C ASN A 398 19.33 -17.60 30.56
N ASP A 399 20.56 -17.23 30.21
CA ASP A 399 21.58 -16.86 31.19
C ASP A 399 21.28 -15.54 31.93
N PHE A 400 20.31 -14.73 31.47
CA PHE A 400 19.88 -13.51 32.17
C PHE A 400 18.81 -13.76 33.24
N ASN A 401 18.18 -14.93 33.24
CA ASN A 401 17.20 -15.33 34.26
C ASN A 401 17.91 -15.75 35.56
N GLU A 402 17.18 -16.22 36.57
CA GLU A 402 17.63 -16.44 37.95
C GLU A 402 18.94 -17.24 38.05
N PRO A 403 19.81 -16.90 39.02
CA PRO A 403 21.13 -17.49 39.14
C PRO A 403 21.06 -18.97 39.52
N ARG A 404 21.94 -19.79 38.94
CA ARG A 404 21.92 -21.26 39.16
C ARG A 404 22.32 -21.64 40.59
N CYS A 405 23.07 -20.75 41.25
CA CYS A 405 23.58 -20.92 42.60
C CYS A 405 22.53 -20.78 43.72
N ALA A 406 21.39 -20.14 43.44
CA ALA A 406 20.42 -19.74 44.48
C ALA A 406 19.37 -20.84 44.80
N ASP A 407 19.50 -22.03 44.18
CA ASP A 407 18.63 -23.20 44.38
C ASP A 407 17.13 -22.87 44.32
N VAL A 408 16.73 -22.06 43.32
CA VAL A 408 15.34 -21.65 43.12
C VAL A 408 14.57 -22.79 42.43
N GLU A 409 13.68 -23.47 43.16
CA GLU A 409 12.96 -24.68 42.71
C GLU A 409 12.25 -24.51 41.35
N PHE A 410 11.64 -23.35 41.10
CA PHE A 410 10.92 -23.03 39.85
C PHE A 410 11.42 -21.74 39.16
N GLY A 411 12.71 -21.43 39.30
CA GLY A 411 13.33 -20.21 38.76
C GLY A 411 13.08 -20.02 37.26
N SER A 412 12.84 -18.78 36.83
CA SER A 412 12.51 -18.44 35.45
C SER A 412 13.52 -19.00 34.45
N LYS A 413 13.00 -19.46 33.31
CA LYS A 413 13.79 -20.17 32.31
C LYS A 413 13.28 -19.84 30.91
N ALA A 414 14.19 -19.79 29.94
CA ALA A 414 13.86 -19.75 28.54
C ALA A 414 14.54 -20.89 27.77
N THR A 415 13.82 -21.47 26.80
CA THR A 415 14.34 -22.51 25.90
C THR A 415 14.09 -22.10 24.46
N ALA A 416 15.15 -21.97 23.67
CA ALA A 416 15.08 -21.65 22.25
C ALA A 416 15.21 -22.92 21.39
N THR A 417 14.29 -23.10 20.44
CA THR A 417 14.32 -24.16 19.43
C THR A 417 14.64 -23.54 18.07
N GLY A 418 15.61 -24.11 17.35
CA GLY A 418 16.11 -23.57 16.07
C GLY A 418 17.37 -22.71 16.22
N ASN A 419 17.81 -22.11 15.11
CA ASN A 419 19.10 -21.40 15.02
C ASN A 419 19.01 -19.93 15.48
N TRP A 420 18.60 -19.70 16.72
CA TRP A 420 18.57 -18.36 17.31
C TRP A 420 19.99 -17.86 17.60
N ARG A 421 20.25 -16.57 17.34
CA ARG A 421 21.52 -15.90 17.67
C ARG A 421 21.28 -14.74 18.63
N THR A 422 22.24 -14.48 19.51
CA THR A 422 22.24 -13.29 20.36
C THR A 422 22.56 -12.04 19.53
N THR A 423 21.70 -11.02 19.65
CA THR A 423 21.86 -9.69 19.08
C THR A 423 22.11 -8.69 20.22
N PRO A 424 23.11 -7.81 20.12
CA PRO A 424 23.36 -6.76 21.11
C PRO A 424 22.15 -5.84 21.31
N SER A 425 21.98 -5.32 22.52
CA SER A 425 20.81 -4.52 22.91
C SER A 425 20.60 -3.26 22.07
N GLY A 426 21.67 -2.61 21.60
CA GLY A 426 21.58 -1.34 20.88
C GLY A 426 20.92 -0.25 21.73
N GLN A 427 19.76 0.23 21.30
CA GLN A 427 18.89 1.15 22.04
C GLN A 427 17.92 0.44 22.98
N SER A 428 17.80 -0.89 22.90
CA SER A 428 16.93 -1.67 23.77
C SER A 428 17.53 -1.91 25.16
N SER A 429 16.65 -2.28 26.10
CA SER A 429 17.01 -2.53 27.51
C SER A 429 17.80 -3.83 27.75
N SER A 430 17.91 -4.74 26.78
CA SER A 430 18.66 -5.99 26.94
C SER A 430 19.11 -6.56 25.60
N ASP A 431 20.20 -7.33 25.61
CA ASP A 431 20.52 -8.21 24.49
C ASP A 431 19.34 -9.18 24.26
N TYR A 432 19.09 -9.55 23.01
CA TYR A 432 17.91 -10.36 22.63
C TYR A 432 18.27 -11.44 21.62
N LEU A 433 17.36 -12.39 21.39
CA LEU A 433 17.52 -13.42 20.38
C LEU A 433 16.90 -12.97 19.05
N SER A 434 17.57 -13.26 17.93
CA SER A 434 17.05 -13.06 16.57
C SER A 434 17.22 -14.31 15.70
N VAL A 435 16.34 -14.51 14.72
CA VAL A 435 16.40 -15.61 13.76
C VAL A 435 15.76 -15.20 12.44
N ARG A 436 16.30 -15.70 11.31
CA ARG A 436 15.66 -15.58 9.99
C ARG A 436 15.06 -16.93 9.63
N ALA A 437 13.74 -17.01 9.48
CA ALA A 437 13.02 -18.27 9.30
C ALA A 437 11.84 -18.16 8.33
N ALA A 438 11.55 -19.26 7.63
CA ALA A 438 10.34 -19.39 6.81
C ALA A 438 9.10 -19.59 7.70
N SER A 439 8.00 -18.92 7.36
CA SER A 439 6.70 -18.96 8.06
C SER A 439 5.80 -20.10 7.58
N ASP A 440 6.34 -21.32 7.57
CA ASP A 440 5.67 -22.53 7.07
C ASP A 440 4.54 -23.03 8.00
N GLU A 441 3.77 -24.04 7.56
CA GLU A 441 2.64 -24.62 8.32
C GLU A 441 3.03 -25.17 9.72
N LYS A 442 4.29 -25.57 9.90
CA LYS A 442 4.88 -25.90 11.21
C LYS A 442 6.05 -24.97 11.50
N PRO A 443 6.01 -24.16 12.58
CA PRO A 443 7.12 -23.28 12.92
C PRO A 443 8.35 -24.13 13.25
N SER A 444 9.43 -23.93 12.50
CA SER A 444 10.73 -24.61 12.68
C SER A 444 11.57 -23.97 13.79
N VAL A 445 11.16 -22.79 14.27
CA VAL A 445 11.83 -22.01 15.31
C VAL A 445 10.82 -21.51 16.35
N SER A 446 11.21 -21.52 17.63
CA SER A 446 10.41 -20.97 18.73
C SER A 446 11.26 -20.60 19.94
N VAL A 447 10.71 -19.76 20.83
CA VAL A 447 11.26 -19.49 22.17
C VAL A 447 10.15 -19.70 23.19
N THR A 448 10.39 -20.58 24.16
CA THR A 448 9.48 -20.86 25.27
C THR A 448 10.02 -20.25 26.56
N PHE A 449 9.21 -19.43 27.20
CA PHE A 449 9.45 -18.75 28.47
C PHE A 449 8.65 -19.43 29.58
N GLU A 450 9.27 -19.64 30.72
CA GLU A 450 8.69 -20.25 31.91
C GLU A 450 9.04 -19.35 33.12
N PRO A 451 8.13 -18.49 33.62
CA PRO A 451 8.40 -17.58 34.74
C PRO A 451 8.43 -18.26 36.13
N ASP A 452 9.06 -17.62 37.12
CA ASP A 452 9.00 -17.95 38.55
C ASP A 452 7.81 -17.28 39.27
N ILE A 453 6.59 -17.80 39.04
CA ILE A 453 5.37 -17.32 39.69
C ILE A 453 5.30 -17.90 41.11
N LYS A 454 5.61 -17.08 42.12
CA LYS A 454 5.63 -17.51 43.54
C LYS A 454 4.27 -17.51 44.24
N GLN A 455 3.31 -16.73 43.74
CA GLN A 455 1.97 -16.63 44.33
C GLN A 455 0.91 -16.58 43.23
N SER A 456 -0.22 -17.25 43.44
CA SER A 456 -1.35 -17.16 42.51
C SER A 456 -2.02 -15.80 42.66
N GLY A 457 -2.47 -15.22 41.56
CA GLY A 457 -3.12 -13.91 41.57
C GLY A 457 -3.51 -13.46 40.17
N ASN A 458 -4.08 -12.27 40.05
CA ASN A 458 -4.33 -11.68 38.73
C ASN A 458 -3.07 -10.96 38.27
N TYR A 459 -2.53 -11.31 37.10
CA TYR A 459 -1.34 -10.70 36.54
C TYR A 459 -1.64 -10.03 35.20
N SER A 460 -0.92 -8.94 34.92
CA SER A 460 -0.67 -8.45 33.56
C SER A 460 0.60 -9.12 33.03
N VAL A 461 0.52 -9.69 31.83
CA VAL A 461 1.65 -10.35 31.17
C VAL A 461 1.99 -9.60 29.90
N THR A 462 3.21 -9.07 29.84
CA THR A 462 3.64 -8.12 28.80
C THR A 462 4.87 -8.64 28.06
N LEU A 463 4.79 -8.74 26.74
CA LEU A 463 5.88 -9.13 25.85
C LEU A 463 6.60 -7.88 25.31
N TYR A 464 7.92 -7.85 25.39
CA TYR A 464 8.74 -6.75 24.86
C TYR A 464 9.35 -7.11 23.51
N THR A 465 9.25 -6.18 22.55
CA THR A 465 9.78 -6.32 21.19
C THR A 465 10.79 -5.21 20.90
N PRO A 466 12.07 -5.55 20.66
CA PRO A 466 13.09 -4.60 20.22
C PRO A 466 12.76 -3.91 18.89
N GLY A 467 13.17 -2.65 18.74
CA GLY A 467 13.07 -1.89 17.49
C GLY A 467 13.92 -2.48 16.36
N CYS A 468 13.48 -2.31 15.12
CA CYS A 468 14.13 -2.87 13.92
C CYS A 468 15.17 -1.95 13.27
N ILE A 469 15.21 -0.65 13.63
CA ILE A 469 16.17 0.31 13.04
C ILE A 469 17.61 -0.07 13.44
N GLN A 470 17.80 -0.41 14.71
CA GLN A 470 19.13 -0.70 15.29
C GLN A 470 19.81 -1.95 14.70
N ASP A 471 19.06 -2.90 14.14
CA ASP A 471 19.58 -4.13 13.53
C ASP A 471 19.33 -4.20 12.01
N ASN A 472 18.86 -3.10 11.39
CA ASN A 472 18.55 -2.97 9.96
C ASN A 472 17.58 -4.05 9.43
N SER A 473 16.64 -4.50 10.25
CA SER A 473 15.72 -5.60 9.90
C SER A 473 14.31 -5.15 9.53
N CYS A 474 14.02 -3.85 9.50
CA CYS A 474 12.66 -3.32 9.35
C CYS A 474 11.89 -3.84 8.14
N THR A 475 12.55 -4.06 7.00
CA THR A 475 11.91 -4.54 5.77
C THR A 475 11.65 -6.05 5.78
N THR A 476 12.18 -6.79 6.75
CA THR A 476 12.08 -8.26 6.83
C THR A 476 11.43 -8.75 8.11
N ARG A 477 11.07 -7.86 9.06
CA ARG A 477 10.29 -8.23 10.25
C ARG A 477 8.86 -8.64 9.88
N GLY A 478 8.28 -9.52 10.68
CA GLY A 478 6.90 -9.98 10.50
C GLY A 478 6.15 -10.16 11.81
N ILE A 479 5.09 -10.96 11.76
CA ILE A 479 4.20 -11.29 12.87
C ILE A 479 4.65 -12.58 13.54
N VAL A 480 4.61 -12.61 14.87
CA VAL A 480 4.80 -13.82 15.68
C VAL A 480 3.49 -14.24 16.34
N ASN A 481 3.26 -15.54 16.41
CA ASN A 481 2.20 -16.16 17.18
C ASN A 481 2.71 -16.49 18.59
N VAL A 482 1.97 -16.02 19.59
CA VAL A 482 2.24 -16.21 21.01
C VAL A 482 1.15 -17.10 21.59
N THR A 483 1.56 -18.23 22.14
CA THR A 483 0.68 -19.20 22.81
C THR A 483 1.06 -19.30 24.27
N ALA A 484 0.11 -19.22 25.20
CA ALA A 484 0.43 -19.25 26.62
C ALA A 484 -0.57 -20.04 27.46
N THR A 485 -0.08 -20.59 28.58
CA THR A 485 -0.85 -21.34 29.57
C THR A 485 -0.52 -20.78 30.94
N PHE A 486 -1.53 -20.36 31.71
CA PHE A 486 -1.35 -19.65 32.99
C PHE A 486 -2.01 -20.32 34.21
N SER A 487 -2.84 -21.35 34.02
CA SER A 487 -3.45 -22.11 35.12
C SER A 487 -3.53 -23.61 34.84
N GLY A 488 -3.64 -24.42 35.88
CA GLY A 488 -3.81 -25.87 35.81
C GLY A 488 -5.28 -26.32 35.82
N GLN A 489 -5.56 -27.47 35.18
CA GLN A 489 -6.88 -28.14 35.02
C GLN A 489 -7.89 -27.44 34.08
N GLY A 490 -7.96 -27.92 32.83
CA GLY A 490 -9.06 -27.62 31.90
C GLY A 490 -9.04 -26.25 31.21
N SER A 491 -8.09 -25.37 31.55
CA SER A 491 -7.84 -24.09 30.90
C SER A 491 -7.26 -24.30 29.49
N LYS A 492 -7.90 -23.68 28.49
CA LYS A 492 -7.38 -23.68 27.12
C LYS A 492 -6.18 -22.72 27.03
N PRO A 493 -5.11 -23.07 26.31
CA PRO A 493 -4.05 -22.13 26.00
C PRO A 493 -4.62 -20.88 25.34
N ILE A 494 -4.17 -19.71 25.76
CA ILE A 494 -4.45 -18.47 25.05
C ILE A 494 -3.55 -18.39 23.83
N GLN A 495 -4.03 -17.72 22.79
CA GLN A 495 -3.29 -17.48 21.57
C GLN A 495 -3.52 -16.05 21.11
N THR A 496 -2.44 -15.33 20.82
CA THR A 496 -2.46 -13.97 20.28
C THR A 496 -1.34 -13.79 19.27
N THR A 497 -1.46 -12.81 18.38
CA THR A 497 -0.44 -12.47 17.39
C THR A 497 0.16 -11.12 17.70
N VAL A 498 1.48 -10.99 17.56
CA VAL A 498 2.25 -9.78 17.86
C VAL A 498 3.07 -9.39 16.64
N PHE A 499 2.93 -8.15 16.19
CA PHE A 499 3.71 -7.57 15.09
C PHE A 499 5.09 -7.17 15.59
N GLN A 500 6.16 -7.45 14.84
CA GLN A 500 7.53 -7.06 15.20
C GLN A 500 8.15 -6.05 14.22
N THR A 501 7.31 -5.36 13.43
CA THR A 501 7.69 -4.37 12.40
C THR A 501 8.01 -2.98 12.95
N ASN A 502 7.99 -2.83 14.28
CA ASN A 502 8.21 -1.56 14.98
C ASN A 502 9.61 -0.99 14.77
N ASN A 503 9.69 0.28 14.38
CA ASN A 503 10.94 1.02 14.20
C ASN A 503 11.73 1.13 15.51
N PHE A 504 11.03 1.41 16.61
CA PHE A 504 11.57 1.59 17.95
C PHE A 504 11.04 0.52 18.91
N ASP A 505 11.64 0.37 20.09
CA ASP A 505 11.18 -0.59 21.10
C ASP A 505 9.70 -0.41 21.45
N LYS A 506 8.99 -1.53 21.60
CA LYS A 506 7.60 -1.55 22.05
C LYS A 506 7.33 -2.72 22.99
N TYR A 507 6.11 -2.74 23.53
CA TYR A 507 5.59 -3.88 24.26
C TYR A 507 4.12 -4.13 23.95
N ASP A 508 3.68 -5.36 24.13
CA ASP A 508 2.30 -5.79 23.90
C ASP A 508 1.82 -6.63 25.11
N GLN A 509 0.71 -6.29 25.76
CA GLN A 509 0.11 -7.14 26.79
C GLN A 509 -0.56 -8.36 26.15
N ILE A 510 -0.04 -9.54 26.42
CA ILE A 510 -0.51 -10.80 25.83
C ILE A 510 -1.56 -11.49 26.71
N TYR A 511 -1.64 -11.14 28.00
CA TYR A 511 -2.63 -11.70 28.92
C TYR A 511 -2.91 -10.76 30.09
N LEU A 512 -4.16 -10.78 30.55
CA LEU A 512 -4.61 -10.16 31.77
C LEU A 512 -5.57 -11.10 32.46
N GLY A 513 -5.26 -11.52 33.69
CA GLY A 513 -6.13 -12.39 34.46
C GLY A 513 -5.38 -13.29 35.42
N HIS A 514 -6.06 -14.32 35.91
CA HIS A 514 -5.51 -15.22 36.92
C HIS A 514 -4.32 -16.02 36.38
N VAL A 515 -3.24 -16.11 37.15
CA VAL A 515 -2.09 -16.97 36.93
C VAL A 515 -1.86 -17.79 38.20
N ASP A 516 -1.76 -19.10 38.06
CA ASP A 516 -1.46 -20.00 39.18
C ASP A 516 0.03 -19.92 39.54
N ALA A 517 0.34 -19.99 40.84
CA ALA A 517 1.68 -20.23 41.32
C ALA A 517 2.27 -21.54 40.76
N ASN A 518 3.57 -21.55 40.54
CA ASN A 518 4.28 -22.74 40.11
C ASN A 518 4.22 -23.84 41.17
N SER A 519 4.07 -25.08 40.70
CA SER A 519 4.07 -26.29 41.54
C SER A 519 4.61 -27.47 40.75
N GLY A 520 4.85 -28.61 41.42
CA GLY A 520 5.31 -29.83 40.74
C GLY A 520 4.36 -30.36 39.64
N ASN A 521 3.10 -29.89 39.60
CA ASN A 521 2.09 -30.32 38.61
C ASN A 521 1.75 -29.24 37.57
N PHE A 522 2.19 -28.00 37.75
CA PHE A 522 1.82 -26.89 36.87
C PHE A 522 2.92 -25.81 36.85
N ARG A 523 3.20 -25.32 35.64
CA ARG A 523 4.07 -24.18 35.41
C ARG A 523 3.49 -23.30 34.31
N ALA A 524 3.49 -21.99 34.53
CA ALA A 524 3.08 -21.06 33.48
C ALA A 524 4.08 -21.13 32.31
N THR A 525 3.57 -21.05 31.08
CA THR A 525 4.41 -21.13 29.87
C THR A 525 3.94 -20.11 28.85
N VAL A 526 4.86 -19.39 28.22
CA VAL A 526 4.60 -18.56 27.03
C VAL A 526 5.52 -19.02 25.91
N ASN A 527 4.98 -19.31 24.73
CA ASN A 527 5.72 -19.77 23.58
C ASN A 527 5.53 -18.81 22.39
N LEU A 528 6.63 -18.26 21.89
CA LEU A 528 6.72 -17.34 20.77
C LEU A 528 7.26 -18.07 19.54
N SER A 529 6.57 -17.94 18.40
CA SER A 529 6.98 -18.54 17.11
C SER A 529 6.50 -17.69 15.94
N PRO A 530 7.15 -17.72 14.75
CA PRO A 530 6.64 -17.02 13.57
C PRO A 530 5.18 -17.38 13.22
N ALA A 531 4.34 -16.39 12.92
CA ALA A 531 2.99 -16.63 12.42
C ALA A 531 3.05 -17.08 10.94
N ARG A 532 2.05 -17.85 10.49
CA ARG A 532 2.06 -18.54 9.18
C ARG A 532 1.76 -17.58 8.02
N GLY A 533 2.26 -17.92 6.82
CA GLY A 533 1.81 -17.30 5.55
C GLY A 533 2.46 -15.97 5.20
N GLN A 534 3.64 -15.66 5.76
CA GLN A 534 4.35 -14.39 5.60
C GLN A 534 5.67 -14.51 4.80
N GLY A 535 5.92 -15.64 4.14
CA GLY A 535 7.21 -15.91 3.49
C GLY A 535 8.35 -16.09 4.51
N THR A 536 9.53 -15.54 4.23
CA THR A 536 10.70 -15.59 5.13
C THR A 536 10.80 -14.29 5.92
N ILE A 537 10.80 -14.38 7.26
CA ILE A 537 10.86 -13.22 8.14
C ILE A 537 12.06 -13.27 9.09
N ASP A 538 12.49 -12.10 9.56
CA ASP A 538 13.33 -11.94 10.74
C ASP A 538 12.43 -11.83 11.99
N ALA A 539 12.58 -12.75 12.94
CA ALA A 539 11.83 -12.77 14.20
C ALA A 539 12.78 -12.55 15.38
N VAL A 540 12.27 -11.89 16.43
CA VAL A 540 13.03 -11.62 17.67
C VAL A 540 12.31 -12.05 18.93
N ALA A 541 13.08 -12.28 19.99
CA ALA A 541 12.58 -12.54 21.33
C ALA A 541 13.48 -11.84 22.35
N SER A 542 12.92 -10.92 23.15
CA SER A 542 13.65 -10.19 24.20
C SER A 542 13.27 -10.68 25.59
N ARG A 543 12.12 -10.25 26.13
CA ARG A 543 11.68 -10.62 27.48
C ARG A 543 10.16 -10.53 27.66
N ILE A 544 9.67 -11.16 28.71
CA ILE A 544 8.28 -11.10 29.17
C ILE A 544 8.25 -10.66 30.63
N ARG A 545 7.34 -9.75 30.99
CA ARG A 545 7.09 -9.31 32.37
C ARG A 545 5.76 -9.88 32.86
N PHE A 546 5.72 -10.34 34.11
CA PHE A 546 4.50 -10.63 34.84
C PHE A 546 4.40 -9.65 36.02
N GLU A 547 3.41 -8.76 35.95
CA GLU A 547 3.12 -7.77 36.99
C GLU A 547 1.86 -8.20 37.76
N LEU A 548 1.96 -8.41 39.07
CA LEU A 548 0.81 -8.78 39.89
C LEU A 548 -0.10 -7.57 40.07
N ILE A 549 -1.34 -7.72 39.65
CA ILE A 549 -2.43 -6.76 39.83
C ILE A 549 -3.21 -7.17 41.07
N SER A 550 -3.17 -6.38 42.14
CA SER A 550 -4.15 -6.53 43.21
C SER A 550 -5.47 -5.84 42.84
N SER A 551 -6.59 -6.18 43.46
CA SER A 551 -7.90 -5.61 43.14
C SER A 551 -8.52 -4.94 44.36
N THR A 552 -9.00 -3.71 44.23
CA THR A 552 -10.09 -3.21 45.09
C THR A 552 -11.38 -4.00 44.85
N GLY A 553 -11.54 -4.58 43.65
CA GLY A 553 -12.74 -5.30 43.22
C GLY A 553 -13.95 -4.38 43.08
N GLY A 554 -14.95 -4.81 42.31
CA GLY A 554 -16.24 -4.12 42.21
C GLY A 554 -16.46 -3.28 40.95
N LEU A 555 -15.60 -3.41 39.93
CA LEU A 555 -15.94 -3.08 38.54
C LEU A 555 -15.89 -4.36 37.69
N ASN A 556 -16.53 -4.34 36.52
CA ASN A 556 -16.47 -5.44 35.56
C ASN A 556 -16.66 -4.89 34.13
N GLY A 557 -15.58 -4.34 33.58
CA GLY A 557 -15.48 -3.87 32.19
C GLY A 557 -16.10 -2.51 31.87
N LEU A 558 -16.94 -1.94 32.76
CA LEU A 558 -17.55 -0.62 32.61
C LEU A 558 -17.26 0.29 33.80
N TYR A 559 -16.98 1.57 33.52
CA TYR A 559 -16.84 2.60 34.53
C TYR A 559 -17.34 3.96 34.04
N GLU A 560 -18.20 4.60 34.82
CA GLU A 560 -18.69 5.96 34.60
C GLU A 560 -17.91 6.97 35.46
N PHE A 561 -17.36 8.00 34.84
CA PHE A 561 -16.58 9.06 35.47
C PHE A 561 -17.23 10.43 35.28
N ASP A 562 -17.31 11.21 36.36
CA ASP A 562 -17.71 12.62 36.33
C ASP A 562 -16.46 13.53 36.33
N PRO A 563 -16.14 14.21 35.21
CA PRO A 563 -14.95 15.07 35.10
C PRO A 563 -14.90 16.23 36.09
N SER A 564 -16.03 16.61 36.71
CA SER A 564 -16.08 17.68 37.69
C SER A 564 -15.55 17.28 39.08
N GLN A 565 -15.41 15.98 39.35
CA GLN A 565 -14.99 15.45 40.65
C GLN A 565 -13.46 15.37 40.77
N LYS A 566 -12.92 15.86 41.90
CA LYS A 566 -11.46 15.84 42.19
C LYS A 566 -10.98 14.56 42.88
N SER A 567 -11.91 13.78 43.42
CA SER A 567 -11.65 12.50 44.10
C SER A 567 -12.70 11.50 43.67
N VAL A 568 -12.30 10.25 43.47
CA VAL A 568 -13.20 9.17 43.07
C VAL A 568 -13.54 8.30 44.27
N SER A 569 -14.81 7.91 44.38
CA SER A 569 -15.27 6.91 45.34
C SER A 569 -14.91 5.51 44.86
N THR A 570 -14.49 4.64 45.77
CA THR A 570 -14.36 3.19 45.51
C THR A 570 -15.66 2.44 45.76
N ASP A 571 -16.75 3.12 46.12
CA ASP A 571 -18.09 2.56 46.12
C ASP A 571 -18.69 2.62 44.70
N PHE A 572 -18.59 1.50 43.98
CA PHE A 572 -19.09 1.38 42.62
C PHE A 572 -20.59 1.10 42.55
N THR A 573 -21.30 1.04 43.69
CA THR A 573 -22.73 0.75 43.73
C THR A 573 -23.60 1.97 43.49
N ASP A 574 -23.09 3.20 43.50
CA ASP A 574 -23.87 4.42 43.31
C ASP A 574 -24.30 4.65 41.84
N SER A 575 -23.40 4.40 40.88
CA SER A 575 -23.70 4.55 39.45
C SER A 575 -24.51 3.35 38.93
N ALA A 576 -25.62 3.63 38.25
CA ALA A 576 -26.43 2.60 37.60
C ALA A 576 -25.64 1.84 36.52
N LEU A 577 -24.74 2.52 35.82
CA LEU A 577 -23.90 1.92 34.80
C LEU A 577 -22.80 1.02 35.40
N ASN A 578 -22.20 1.43 36.52
CA ASN A 578 -21.24 0.58 37.23
C ASN A 578 -21.94 -0.70 37.77
N ARG A 579 -23.16 -0.56 38.32
CA ARG A 579 -24.00 -1.72 38.70
C ARG A 579 -24.35 -2.61 37.51
N ALA A 580 -24.60 -2.03 36.34
CA ALA A 580 -24.85 -2.78 35.11
C ALA A 580 -23.66 -3.67 34.74
N GLY A 581 -22.43 -3.13 34.75
CA GLY A 581 -21.21 -3.92 34.55
C GLY A 581 -21.06 -5.03 35.59
N ASN A 582 -21.25 -4.71 36.87
CA ASN A 582 -21.17 -5.69 37.96
C ASN A 582 -22.24 -6.79 37.93
N SER A 583 -23.32 -6.60 37.18
CA SER A 583 -24.37 -7.62 36.98
C SER A 583 -24.01 -8.67 35.93
N LEU A 584 -22.91 -8.46 35.19
CA LEU A 584 -22.36 -9.41 34.23
C LEU A 584 -21.56 -10.51 34.94
N ASP A 585 -21.42 -11.65 34.28
CA ASP A 585 -20.52 -12.72 34.71
C ASP A 585 -19.07 -12.20 34.80
N SER A 586 -18.28 -12.80 35.69
CA SER A 586 -16.90 -12.37 35.96
C SER A 586 -16.02 -12.40 34.70
N GLY A 587 -15.18 -11.38 34.52
CA GLY A 587 -14.28 -11.28 33.37
C GLY A 587 -14.95 -10.74 32.12
N ALA A 588 -15.96 -9.88 32.30
CA ALA A 588 -16.59 -9.17 31.19
C ALA A 588 -15.54 -8.28 30.50
N SER A 589 -15.49 -8.36 29.18
CA SER A 589 -14.62 -7.55 28.34
C SER A 589 -15.49 -6.75 27.39
N ILE A 590 -15.52 -5.43 27.57
CA ILE A 590 -16.20 -4.53 26.64
C ILE A 590 -15.22 -4.18 25.54
N SER A 591 -15.62 -4.36 24.28
CA SER A 591 -14.78 -4.09 23.11
C SER A 591 -15.13 -2.76 22.45
N SER A 592 -16.42 -2.39 22.41
CA SER A 592 -16.90 -1.19 21.73
C SER A 592 -18.14 -0.61 22.44
N LEU A 593 -18.17 0.72 22.54
CA LEU A 593 -19.27 1.52 23.06
C LEU A 593 -19.74 2.50 21.99
N VAL A 594 -21.06 2.70 21.90
CA VAL A 594 -21.68 3.76 21.10
C VAL A 594 -22.72 4.44 21.97
N TRP A 595 -22.64 5.76 22.11
CA TRP A 595 -23.66 6.57 22.79
C TRP A 595 -24.34 7.46 21.75
N ASP A 596 -25.67 7.37 21.66
CA ASP A 596 -26.47 8.26 20.81
C ASP A 596 -27.90 8.39 21.37
N ASP A 597 -28.43 9.62 21.37
CA ASP A 597 -29.80 9.96 21.81
C ASP A 597 -30.23 9.33 23.15
N GLY A 598 -29.43 9.49 24.21
CA GLY A 598 -29.73 8.96 25.54
C GLY A 598 -29.56 7.45 25.72
N VAL A 599 -29.12 6.72 24.68
CA VAL A 599 -28.93 5.27 24.71
C VAL A 599 -27.47 4.90 24.51
N LEU A 600 -26.92 4.15 25.47
CA LEU A 600 -25.62 3.50 25.33
C LEU A 600 -25.81 2.08 24.79
N PHE A 601 -25.10 1.74 23.73
CA PHE A 601 -24.88 0.36 23.31
C PHE A 601 -23.49 -0.08 23.74
N ALA A 602 -23.42 -1.19 24.47
CA ALA A 602 -22.17 -1.81 24.90
C ALA A 602 -22.06 -3.21 24.32
N ALA A 603 -20.93 -3.51 23.67
CA ALA A 603 -20.68 -4.81 23.06
C ALA A 603 -19.28 -5.33 23.34
N GLY A 604 -19.13 -6.66 23.37
CA GLY A 604 -17.88 -7.30 23.73
C GLY A 604 -18.03 -8.81 23.96
N LYS A 605 -17.25 -9.34 24.91
CA LYS A 605 -17.36 -10.71 25.43
C LYS A 605 -17.84 -10.64 26.87
N PHE A 606 -19.14 -10.83 27.04
CA PHE A 606 -19.78 -10.86 28.35
C PHE A 606 -21.11 -11.60 28.27
N SER A 607 -21.61 -12.05 29.42
CA SER A 607 -22.93 -12.67 29.53
C SER A 607 -23.50 -12.42 30.92
N ASN A 608 -24.80 -12.67 31.06
CA ASN A 608 -25.43 -12.96 32.33
C ASN A 608 -26.60 -13.94 32.08
N SER A 609 -27.47 -14.14 33.07
CA SER A 609 -28.65 -15.02 32.95
C SER A 609 -29.67 -14.59 31.88
N SER A 610 -29.61 -13.35 31.38
CA SER A 610 -30.64 -12.73 30.53
C SER A 610 -30.17 -12.43 29.10
N TYR A 611 -28.90 -12.08 28.91
CA TYR A 611 -28.35 -11.65 27.62
C TYR A 611 -26.85 -11.96 27.47
N SER A 612 -26.34 -11.84 26.24
CA SER A 612 -24.95 -12.12 25.90
C SER A 612 -24.39 -11.18 24.82
N ASN A 613 -23.15 -10.75 25.04
CA ASN A 613 -22.22 -10.06 24.14
C ASN A 613 -22.64 -8.67 23.61
N ILE A 614 -23.90 -8.27 23.75
CA ILE A 614 -24.38 -6.93 23.44
C ILE A 614 -25.57 -6.56 24.35
N MET A 615 -25.60 -5.31 24.82
CA MET A 615 -26.69 -4.75 25.63
C MET A 615 -26.90 -3.27 25.31
N SER A 616 -28.10 -2.76 25.62
CA SER A 616 -28.37 -1.33 25.65
C SER A 616 -28.61 -0.84 27.08
N PHE A 617 -28.29 0.42 27.35
CA PHE A 617 -28.52 1.08 28.63
C PHE A 617 -29.13 2.45 28.38
N SER A 618 -30.29 2.70 28.98
CA SER A 618 -31.02 3.97 28.90
C SER A 618 -31.85 4.13 30.19
N ASP A 619 -32.08 5.36 30.64
CA ASP A 619 -32.87 5.66 31.84
C ASP A 619 -32.47 4.83 33.08
N ASP A 620 -31.15 4.73 33.35
CA ASP A 620 -30.56 3.93 34.45
C ASP A 620 -30.90 2.42 34.40
N LYS A 621 -31.36 1.91 33.26
CA LYS A 621 -31.80 0.53 33.08
C LYS A 621 -31.09 -0.15 31.92
N VAL A 622 -30.64 -1.38 32.17
CA VAL A 622 -30.10 -2.26 31.14
C VAL A 622 -31.23 -3.02 30.45
N THR A 623 -31.18 -3.08 29.12
CA THR A 623 -32.10 -3.83 28.28
C THR A 623 -31.32 -4.77 27.37
N SER A 624 -31.77 -6.03 27.28
CA SER A 624 -31.25 -6.98 26.29
C SER A 624 -31.73 -6.57 24.91
N LEU A 625 -30.87 -6.68 23.90
CA LEU A 625 -31.32 -6.69 22.51
C LEU A 625 -32.19 -7.94 22.24
N PRO A 626 -33.02 -7.95 21.18
CA PRO A 626 -33.90 -9.07 20.86
C PRO A 626 -33.17 -10.41 20.85
N ASP A 627 -33.87 -11.47 21.27
CA ASP A 627 -33.39 -12.85 21.30
C ASP A 627 -32.15 -13.07 22.20
N GLY A 628 -31.96 -12.22 23.22
CA GLY A 628 -30.89 -12.35 24.21
C GLY A 628 -29.54 -11.78 23.76
N GLY A 629 -29.49 -10.97 22.70
CA GLY A 629 -28.24 -10.47 22.14
C GLY A 629 -27.61 -11.46 21.17
N LEU A 630 -26.28 -11.60 21.19
CA LEU A 630 -25.50 -12.40 20.23
C LEU A 630 -24.79 -13.58 20.91
N ASN A 631 -24.61 -14.69 20.18
CA ASN A 631 -24.10 -15.94 20.75
C ASN A 631 -22.58 -16.02 20.92
N SER A 632 -21.83 -14.99 20.51
CA SER A 632 -20.36 -14.95 20.55
C SER A 632 -19.87 -13.50 20.63
N LEU A 633 -18.55 -13.34 20.76
CA LEU A 633 -17.84 -12.07 20.85
C LEU A 633 -18.24 -11.09 19.75
N VAL A 634 -18.54 -9.85 20.16
CA VAL A 634 -18.66 -8.68 19.29
C VAL A 634 -17.39 -7.83 19.43
N THR A 635 -16.82 -7.40 18.31
CA THR A 635 -15.56 -6.64 18.28
C THR A 635 -15.73 -5.16 17.98
N SER A 636 -16.73 -4.80 17.17
CA SER A 636 -16.89 -3.44 16.64
C SER A 636 -18.36 -3.09 16.47
N LEU A 637 -18.70 -1.85 16.85
CA LEU A 637 -19.97 -1.20 16.60
C LEU A 637 -19.72 0.03 15.71
N LEU A 638 -20.61 0.25 14.74
CA LEU A 638 -20.63 1.46 13.92
C LEU A 638 -22.08 1.91 13.75
N LEU A 639 -22.38 3.13 14.17
CA LEU A 639 -23.71 3.72 13.96
C LEU A 639 -23.71 4.54 12.67
N VAL A 640 -24.64 4.22 11.76
CA VAL A 640 -24.92 5.01 10.55
C VAL A 640 -26.43 5.21 10.47
N ASP A 641 -26.87 6.47 10.56
CA ASP A 641 -28.28 6.84 10.64
C ASP A 641 -29.03 6.07 11.77
N ASP A 642 -30.06 5.28 11.43
CA ASP A 642 -30.82 4.43 12.36
C ASP A 642 -30.14 3.09 12.66
N LEU A 643 -29.20 2.66 11.81
CA LEU A 643 -28.65 1.30 11.84
C LEU A 643 -27.36 1.24 12.64
N LEU A 644 -27.38 0.44 13.71
CA LEU A 644 -26.18 0.03 14.44
C LEU A 644 -25.60 -1.21 13.77
N PHE A 645 -24.55 -1.04 12.97
CA PHE A 645 -23.77 -2.13 12.38
C PHE A 645 -22.89 -2.79 13.44
N ILE A 646 -22.83 -4.12 13.42
CA ILE A 646 -22.23 -4.95 14.46
C ILE A 646 -21.36 -6.01 13.80
N GLY A 647 -20.07 -6.02 14.13
CA GLY A 647 -19.09 -6.99 13.64
C GLY A 647 -18.52 -7.85 14.76
N GLY A 648 -18.24 -9.12 14.50
CA GLY A 648 -17.67 -10.03 15.50
C GLY A 648 -17.45 -11.45 14.98
N ASN A 649 -17.51 -12.41 15.91
CA ASN A 649 -17.33 -13.85 15.64
C ASN A 649 -18.59 -14.67 15.99
N PHE A 650 -19.76 -14.06 15.84
CA PHE A 650 -21.06 -14.67 16.13
C PHE A 650 -21.63 -15.37 14.90
N SER A 651 -22.43 -16.41 15.13
CA SER A 651 -23.13 -17.14 14.08
C SER A 651 -24.64 -17.01 14.15
N ASN A 652 -25.16 -16.45 15.26
CA ASN A 652 -26.58 -16.23 15.50
C ASN A 652 -26.80 -15.32 16.74
N THR A 653 -28.07 -15.05 17.06
CA THR A 653 -28.51 -14.53 18.36
C THR A 653 -28.29 -15.55 19.48
N ALA A 654 -28.26 -15.09 20.73
CA ALA A 654 -27.96 -15.94 21.90
C ALA A 654 -29.01 -17.07 22.12
N LYS A 655 -30.29 -16.78 21.88
CA LYS A 655 -31.39 -17.78 21.99
C LYS A 655 -31.61 -18.58 20.71
N GLY A 656 -30.90 -18.26 19.63
CA GLY A 656 -30.95 -18.93 18.34
C GLY A 656 -32.21 -18.61 17.54
N ASP A 657 -32.03 -17.96 16.40
CA ASP A 657 -33.09 -17.72 15.42
C ASP A 657 -32.72 -18.40 14.09
N LYS A 658 -33.58 -19.28 13.58
CA LYS A 658 -33.32 -19.99 12.31
C LYS A 658 -33.61 -19.12 11.08
N GLU A 659 -34.36 -18.03 11.22
CA GLU A 659 -34.74 -17.17 10.10
C GLU A 659 -33.74 -16.02 9.90
N LYS A 660 -33.06 -15.58 10.96
CA LYS A 660 -32.09 -14.48 10.90
C LYS A 660 -30.66 -14.99 10.62
N LYS A 661 -30.17 -14.80 9.40
CA LYS A 661 -28.81 -15.18 8.95
C LYS A 661 -27.72 -14.22 9.46
N LEU A 662 -27.57 -14.09 10.79
CA LEU A 662 -26.61 -13.18 11.42
C LEU A 662 -25.25 -13.88 11.58
N ARG A 663 -24.40 -13.83 10.56
CA ARG A 663 -23.09 -14.50 10.60
C ARG A 663 -21.94 -13.50 10.48
N ASN A 664 -21.25 -13.30 11.59
CA ASN A 664 -20.10 -12.43 11.82
C ASN A 664 -20.33 -10.93 11.61
N VAL A 665 -21.36 -10.54 10.87
CA VAL A 665 -21.78 -9.15 10.66
C VAL A 665 -23.31 -9.06 10.62
N ALA A 666 -23.86 -8.01 11.22
CA ALA A 666 -25.29 -7.73 11.30
C ALA A 666 -25.54 -6.21 11.43
N ALA A 667 -26.79 -5.79 11.27
CA ALA A 667 -27.23 -4.47 11.71
C ALA A 667 -28.41 -4.60 12.68
N TYR A 668 -28.59 -3.59 13.53
CA TYR A 668 -29.74 -3.44 14.42
C TYR A 668 -30.42 -2.11 14.14
N SER A 669 -31.71 -2.13 13.78
CA SER A 669 -32.50 -0.92 13.59
C SER A 669 -33.03 -0.47 14.94
N ARG A 670 -32.69 0.77 15.32
CA ARG A 670 -33.10 1.35 16.61
C ARG A 670 -34.57 1.75 16.60
N THR A 671 -35.08 2.21 15.45
CA THR A 671 -36.49 2.58 15.28
C THR A 671 -37.43 1.37 15.34
N SER A 672 -37.04 0.24 14.72
CA SER A 672 -37.87 -0.98 14.70
C SER A 672 -37.55 -1.98 15.82
N GLU A 673 -36.52 -1.68 16.62
CA GLU A 673 -35.96 -2.56 17.66
C GLU A 673 -35.72 -4.00 17.17
N SER A 674 -35.17 -4.14 15.96
CA SER A 674 -35.04 -5.45 15.31
C SER A 674 -33.71 -5.64 14.57
N TRP A 675 -33.29 -6.91 14.51
CA TRP A 675 -32.10 -7.34 13.78
C TRP A 675 -32.35 -7.29 12.27
N VAL A 676 -31.40 -6.69 11.54
CA VAL A 676 -31.37 -6.61 10.08
C VAL A 676 -30.18 -7.44 9.56
N PRO A 677 -30.43 -8.54 8.82
CA PRO A 677 -29.35 -9.33 8.24
C PRO A 677 -28.68 -8.57 7.08
N LEU A 678 -27.35 -8.70 6.96
CA LEU A 678 -26.58 -8.16 5.84
C LEU A 678 -26.30 -9.28 4.83
N GLY A 679 -27.36 -9.71 4.13
CA GLY A 679 -27.34 -10.94 3.35
C GLY A 679 -27.18 -12.17 4.25
N ALA A 680 -26.20 -13.04 3.95
CA ALA A 680 -25.86 -14.21 4.77
C ALA A 680 -24.62 -13.96 5.65
N GLY A 681 -24.05 -12.75 5.61
CA GLY A 681 -22.81 -12.40 6.30
C GLY A 681 -21.56 -12.93 5.62
N VAL A 682 -20.51 -13.16 6.42
CA VAL A 682 -19.17 -13.59 5.95
C VAL A 682 -18.70 -14.85 6.66
N ASP A 683 -17.77 -15.59 6.08
CA ASP A 683 -17.32 -16.90 6.58
C ASP A 683 -16.31 -16.87 7.75
N GLY A 684 -15.79 -15.70 8.10
CA GLY A 684 -14.79 -15.49 9.16
C GLY A 684 -15.06 -14.28 10.06
N ARG A 685 -14.21 -14.09 11.06
CA ARG A 685 -14.38 -13.06 12.10
C ARG A 685 -14.22 -11.65 11.51
N VAL A 686 -15.15 -10.74 11.84
CA VAL A 686 -15.00 -9.31 11.57
C VAL A 686 -14.21 -8.64 12.70
N THR A 687 -13.21 -7.83 12.37
CA THR A 687 -12.36 -7.13 13.34
C THR A 687 -12.68 -5.65 13.46
N SER A 688 -13.07 -5.00 12.36
CA SER A 688 -13.38 -3.57 12.34
C SER A 688 -14.51 -3.24 11.35
N LEU A 689 -15.27 -2.22 11.71
CA LEU A 689 -16.27 -1.57 10.86
C LEU A 689 -15.90 -0.08 10.76
N ALA A 690 -15.96 0.47 9.56
CA ALA A 690 -15.72 1.89 9.33
C ALA A 690 -16.62 2.40 8.21
N SER A 691 -17.09 3.64 8.32
CA SER A 691 -17.84 4.30 7.26
C SER A 691 -16.89 5.00 6.29
N PHE A 692 -17.18 4.95 5.00
CA PHE A 692 -16.43 5.75 4.02
C PHE A 692 -17.28 6.08 2.78
N PRO A 693 -17.00 7.22 2.13
CA PRO A 693 -17.71 7.63 0.93
C PRO A 693 -17.26 6.82 -0.29
N LEU A 694 -18.22 6.37 -1.09
CA LEU A 694 -17.97 5.71 -2.37
C LEU A 694 -18.89 6.25 -3.47
N ASN A 695 -18.38 6.40 -4.68
CA ASN A 695 -19.16 6.75 -5.86
C ASN A 695 -19.72 5.48 -6.50
N ILE A 696 -20.97 5.13 -6.18
CA ILE A 696 -21.63 3.90 -6.68
C ILE A 696 -22.51 4.21 -7.91
N THR A 697 -23.11 5.38 -7.94
CA THR A 697 -23.80 5.92 -9.12
C THR A 697 -23.04 7.13 -9.60
N ALA A 698 -22.85 7.24 -10.92
CA ALA A 698 -22.38 8.48 -11.54
C ALA A 698 -23.17 9.64 -10.94
N ASP A 699 -22.46 10.61 -10.36
CA ASP A 699 -22.96 11.86 -9.76
C ASP A 699 -23.42 11.83 -8.30
N LYS A 700 -23.35 10.71 -7.57
CA LYS A 700 -23.64 10.72 -6.12
C LYS A 700 -22.71 9.84 -5.30
N THR A 701 -21.93 10.50 -4.45
CA THR A 701 -21.19 9.87 -3.36
C THR A 701 -22.19 9.42 -2.28
N GLU A 702 -22.11 8.15 -1.88
CA GLU A 702 -22.95 7.56 -0.83
C GLU A 702 -22.06 7.04 0.32
N VAL A 703 -22.59 7.11 1.54
CA VAL A 703 -21.91 6.53 2.72
C VAL A 703 -22.05 5.01 2.66
N THR A 704 -20.93 4.32 2.68
CA THR A 704 -20.85 2.85 2.69
C THR A 704 -20.21 2.35 3.99
N VAL A 705 -20.39 1.06 4.28
CA VAL A 705 -19.79 0.42 5.47
C VAL A 705 -18.73 -0.57 5.01
N ALA A 706 -17.47 -0.27 5.31
CA ALA A 706 -16.36 -1.19 5.17
C ALA A 706 -16.41 -2.24 6.29
N VAL A 707 -16.31 -3.51 5.90
CA VAL A 707 -16.24 -4.67 6.79
C VAL A 707 -14.87 -5.31 6.60
N SER A 708 -14.02 -5.27 7.64
CA SER A 708 -12.66 -5.82 7.60
C SER A 708 -12.49 -6.94 8.62
N GLY A 709 -11.78 -8.02 8.27
CA GLY A 709 -11.52 -9.13 9.18
C GLY A 709 -10.88 -10.36 8.54
N ASP A 710 -10.93 -11.48 9.24
CA ASP A 710 -10.28 -12.76 8.89
C ASP A 710 -11.23 -13.67 8.09
N PHE A 711 -11.88 -13.15 7.05
CA PHE A 711 -12.83 -13.88 6.20
C PHE A 711 -12.35 -13.95 4.76
N LYS A 712 -12.78 -14.99 4.04
CA LYS A 712 -12.40 -15.25 2.64
C LYS A 712 -13.57 -15.18 1.68
N HIS A 713 -14.80 -15.22 2.21
CA HIS A 713 -15.99 -15.25 1.37
C HIS A 713 -17.12 -14.40 1.95
N ILE A 714 -17.82 -13.71 1.05
CA ILE A 714 -19.19 -13.23 1.27
C ILE A 714 -20.11 -14.40 0.97
N LEU A 715 -20.91 -14.80 1.96
CA LEU A 715 -21.73 -16.01 1.87
C LEU A 715 -22.90 -15.84 0.89
N ALA A 716 -23.22 -16.92 0.19
CA ALA A 716 -24.33 -16.97 -0.78
C ALA A 716 -25.70 -16.65 -0.14
N VAL A 717 -26.54 -15.91 -0.87
CA VAL A 717 -27.89 -15.50 -0.44
C VAL A 717 -28.87 -15.67 -1.58
N GLU A 718 -29.88 -16.53 -1.39
CA GLU A 718 -30.96 -16.73 -2.37
C GLU A 718 -30.39 -17.06 -3.76
N ASP A 719 -30.60 -16.19 -4.76
CA ASP A 719 -30.11 -16.34 -6.13
C ASP A 719 -28.70 -15.74 -6.37
N LYS A 720 -28.04 -15.24 -5.32
CA LYS A 720 -26.68 -14.66 -5.40
C LYS A 720 -25.62 -15.69 -4.95
N PRO A 721 -24.61 -15.98 -5.79
CA PRO A 721 -23.56 -16.94 -5.47
C PRO A 721 -22.63 -16.41 -4.36
N GLU A 722 -21.80 -17.30 -3.81
CA GLU A 722 -20.71 -16.93 -2.91
C GLU A 722 -19.64 -16.14 -3.66
N ILE A 723 -19.07 -15.10 -3.05
CA ILE A 723 -18.01 -14.27 -3.64
C ILE A 723 -16.74 -14.37 -2.80
N ALA A 724 -15.63 -14.71 -3.46
CA ALA A 724 -14.31 -14.69 -2.85
C ALA A 724 -13.81 -13.25 -2.62
N VAL A 725 -13.29 -12.99 -1.42
CA VAL A 725 -12.75 -11.69 -0.99
C VAL A 725 -11.54 -11.91 -0.07
N SER A 726 -10.65 -10.94 0.05
CA SER A 726 -9.45 -11.04 0.88
C SER A 726 -9.60 -10.25 2.18
N GLY A 727 -10.55 -10.64 3.04
CA GLY A 727 -10.76 -10.02 4.35
C GLY A 727 -11.38 -8.62 4.33
N PHE A 728 -11.85 -8.15 3.18
CA PHE A 728 -12.51 -6.85 3.00
C PHE A 728 -13.76 -6.98 2.15
N ALA A 729 -14.86 -6.40 2.62
CA ALA A 729 -16.13 -6.32 1.89
C ALA A 729 -16.81 -4.97 2.18
N VAL A 730 -17.65 -4.51 1.27
CA VAL A 730 -18.32 -3.20 1.41
C VAL A 730 -19.83 -3.43 1.38
N TRP A 731 -20.51 -3.05 2.44
CA TRP A 731 -21.97 -3.03 2.48
C TRP A 731 -22.48 -1.66 2.04
N VAL A 732 -23.50 -1.65 1.18
CA VAL A 732 -24.10 -0.43 0.64
C VAL A 732 -25.51 -0.26 1.24
N PRO A 733 -25.68 0.58 2.28
CA PRO A 733 -26.96 0.71 2.99
C PRO A 733 -28.13 1.12 2.10
N SER A 734 -27.92 2.05 1.16
CA SER A 734 -28.93 2.54 0.22
C SER A 734 -29.49 1.44 -0.69
N ARG A 735 -28.67 0.42 -1.00
CA ARG A 735 -29.00 -0.73 -1.85
C ARG A 735 -29.38 -1.97 -1.06
N LYS A 736 -29.13 -1.98 0.26
CA LYS A 736 -29.28 -3.15 1.14
C LYS A 736 -28.57 -4.39 0.58
N GLN A 737 -27.36 -4.19 0.06
CA GLN A 737 -26.60 -5.24 -0.62
C GLN A 737 -25.09 -5.01 -0.50
N TRP A 738 -24.31 -6.08 -0.63
CA TRP A 738 -22.86 -6.02 -0.78
C TRP A 738 -22.49 -5.38 -2.12
N LEU A 739 -21.52 -4.46 -2.12
CA LEU A 739 -21.00 -3.81 -3.34
C LEU A 739 -20.65 -4.85 -4.41
N GLN A 740 -20.07 -5.96 -3.98
CA GLN A 740 -19.64 -7.08 -4.83
C GLN A 740 -20.80 -7.78 -5.57
N HIS A 741 -22.03 -7.68 -5.06
CA HIS A 741 -23.23 -8.23 -5.71
C HIS A 741 -23.98 -7.23 -6.59
N LEU A 742 -23.57 -5.96 -6.59
CA LEU A 742 -24.20 -4.91 -7.38
C LEU A 742 -23.72 -4.97 -8.83
N ASP A 743 -24.66 -4.75 -9.74
CA ASP A 743 -24.41 -4.61 -11.17
C ASP A 743 -24.09 -3.14 -11.49
N VAL A 744 -22.91 -2.71 -11.04
CA VAL A 744 -22.34 -1.36 -11.22
C VAL A 744 -20.84 -1.50 -11.47
N ASP A 745 -20.21 -0.47 -12.05
CA ASP A 745 -18.75 -0.43 -12.16
C ASP A 745 -18.14 -0.43 -10.75
N GLN A 746 -17.55 -1.56 -10.35
CA GLN A 746 -17.03 -1.75 -8.99
C GLN A 746 -15.57 -1.28 -8.93
N SER A 747 -15.22 -0.52 -7.89
CA SER A 747 -13.82 -0.32 -7.55
C SER A 747 -13.26 -1.55 -6.85
N ALA A 748 -12.08 -2.02 -7.25
CA ALA A 748 -11.34 -3.06 -6.56
C ALA A 748 -10.63 -2.48 -5.35
N PHE A 749 -10.82 -3.11 -4.19
CA PHE A 749 -10.18 -2.73 -2.93
C PHE A 749 -9.37 -3.88 -2.37
N TYR A 750 -8.17 -3.57 -1.87
CA TYR A 750 -7.25 -4.53 -1.26
C TYR A 750 -6.80 -4.02 0.11
N GLY A 751 -6.65 -4.91 1.09
CA GLY A 751 -6.23 -4.54 2.46
C GLY A 751 -7.41 -4.41 3.43
N LYS A 752 -7.23 -3.65 4.52
CA LYS A 752 -8.22 -3.48 5.60
C LYS A 752 -8.41 -2.03 5.97
N LEU A 753 -9.61 -1.67 6.43
CA LEU A 753 -9.92 -0.38 7.03
C LEU A 753 -10.21 -0.56 8.52
N THR A 754 -9.49 0.17 9.38
CA THR A 754 -9.56 0.03 10.83
C THR A 754 -10.43 1.10 11.47
N SER A 755 -10.36 2.33 10.98
CA SER A 755 -11.09 3.47 11.53
C SER A 755 -11.37 4.51 10.44
N SER A 756 -12.38 5.34 10.66
CA SER A 756 -12.71 6.49 9.82
C SER A 756 -13.17 7.67 10.67
N LEU A 757 -12.98 8.88 10.15
CA LEU A 757 -13.35 10.12 10.80
C LEU A 757 -13.71 11.18 9.77
N GLU A 758 -14.84 11.86 9.92
CA GLU A 758 -15.18 13.02 9.09
C GLU A 758 -14.41 14.27 9.54
N VAL A 759 -13.71 14.92 8.60
CA VAL A 759 -12.87 16.10 8.81
C VAL A 759 -12.96 16.98 7.56
N LEU A 760 -13.18 18.30 7.70
CA LEU A 760 -13.18 19.26 6.58
C LEU A 760 -14.10 18.88 5.38
N ASN A 761 -15.29 18.34 5.64
CA ASN A 761 -16.22 17.80 4.61
C ASN A 761 -15.66 16.64 3.77
N THR A 762 -14.59 15.99 4.24
CA THR A 762 -14.09 14.72 3.71
C THR A 762 -14.07 13.67 4.82
N THR A 763 -13.70 12.43 4.47
CA THR A 763 -13.47 11.36 5.44
C THR A 763 -11.99 11.00 5.44
N LEU A 764 -11.35 11.18 6.59
CA LEU A 764 -10.04 10.60 6.88
C LEU A 764 -10.24 9.12 7.21
N LEU A 765 -9.43 8.28 6.57
CA LEU A 765 -9.47 6.82 6.67
C LEU A 765 -8.17 6.35 7.30
N ALA A 766 -8.22 5.28 8.09
CA ALA A 766 -7.04 4.66 8.68
C ALA A 766 -7.04 3.15 8.43
N GLY A 767 -5.99 2.64 7.81
CA GLY A 767 -5.90 1.23 7.45
C GLY A 767 -4.79 0.96 6.44
N SER A 768 -4.80 -0.23 5.86
CA SER A 768 -3.89 -0.62 4.77
C SER A 768 -4.62 -0.70 3.42
N LEU A 769 -5.73 0.02 3.29
CA LEU A 769 -6.63 -0.06 2.15
C LEU A 769 -6.01 0.61 0.93
N VAL A 770 -5.97 -0.11 -0.19
CA VAL A 770 -5.54 0.37 -1.50
C VAL A 770 -6.67 0.13 -2.50
N THR A 771 -6.80 1.02 -3.47
CA THR A 771 -7.76 0.91 -4.57
C THR A 771 -7.03 0.59 -5.87
N GLY A 772 -7.47 -0.47 -6.55
CA GLY A 772 -6.93 -0.89 -7.84
C GLY A 772 -7.55 -0.16 -9.04
N GLY A 773 -8.53 0.71 -8.81
CA GLY A 773 -9.39 1.26 -9.86
C GLY A 773 -10.59 0.39 -10.13
N ILE A 774 -11.09 0.42 -11.36
CA ILE A 774 -12.25 -0.36 -11.79
C ILE A 774 -11.86 -1.84 -11.87
N ALA A 775 -12.64 -2.70 -11.23
CA ALA A 775 -12.50 -4.14 -11.31
C ALA A 775 -12.82 -4.61 -12.74
N SER A 776 -11.78 -4.99 -13.47
CA SER A 776 -11.90 -5.45 -14.86
C SER A 776 -10.73 -6.39 -15.11
N ARG A 777 -11.05 -7.68 -15.31
CA ARG A 777 -10.02 -8.70 -15.50
C ARG A 777 -9.60 -8.77 -16.95
N GLY A 778 -8.30 -8.62 -17.19
CA GLY A 778 -7.64 -8.86 -18.48
C GLY A 778 -7.93 -7.85 -19.59
N ALA A 779 -9.12 -7.26 -19.64
CA ALA A 779 -9.47 -6.25 -20.64
C ALA A 779 -10.40 -5.17 -20.10
N ALA A 780 -10.28 -3.94 -20.62
CA ALA A 780 -11.17 -2.82 -20.31
C ALA A 780 -11.28 -1.87 -21.51
N SER A 781 -12.42 -1.21 -21.68
CA SER A 781 -12.61 -0.19 -22.71
C SER A 781 -12.13 1.18 -22.22
N LEU A 782 -11.47 1.93 -23.10
CA LEU A 782 -11.14 3.34 -22.90
C LEU A 782 -12.13 4.18 -23.72
N VAL A 783 -12.87 5.05 -23.05
CA VAL A 783 -13.96 5.85 -23.64
C VAL A 783 -13.77 7.32 -23.28
N GLU A 784 -14.19 8.21 -24.18
CA GLU A 784 -14.28 9.64 -23.94
C GLU A 784 -15.76 10.05 -23.88
N ASP A 785 -16.19 10.66 -22.78
CA ASP A 785 -17.56 11.13 -22.55
C ASP A 785 -17.52 12.59 -22.07
N ASN A 786 -18.13 13.52 -22.82
CA ASN A 786 -18.08 14.97 -22.58
C ASN A 786 -16.67 15.52 -22.28
N ASP A 787 -15.69 15.17 -23.13
CA ASP A 787 -14.26 15.53 -23.00
C ASP A 787 -13.57 14.97 -21.73
N VAL A 788 -14.17 13.96 -21.08
CA VAL A 788 -13.59 13.24 -19.94
C VAL A 788 -13.23 11.82 -20.33
N LEU A 789 -11.96 11.43 -20.11
CA LEU A 789 -11.49 10.07 -20.29
C LEU A 789 -11.96 9.16 -19.15
N LEU A 790 -12.55 8.02 -19.51
CA LEU A 790 -13.10 7.04 -18.59
C LEU A 790 -12.69 5.63 -19.01
N LEU A 791 -12.55 4.75 -18.02
CA LEU A 791 -12.39 3.31 -18.23
C LEU A 791 -13.73 2.63 -17.97
N ARG A 792 -14.05 1.57 -18.71
CA ARG A 792 -15.24 0.74 -18.48
C ARG A 792 -14.90 -0.75 -18.58
N PRO A 793 -15.44 -1.61 -17.71
CA PRO A 793 -15.24 -3.03 -17.84
C PRO A 793 -15.95 -3.55 -19.10
N LEU A 794 -15.39 -4.58 -19.72
CA LEU A 794 -16.10 -5.34 -20.75
C LEU A 794 -17.04 -6.35 -20.06
N PRO A 795 -18.20 -6.70 -20.65
CA PRO A 795 -19.15 -7.66 -20.08
C PRO A 795 -18.64 -9.11 -20.23
N ILE A 796 -17.50 -9.42 -19.61
CA ILE A 796 -16.82 -10.71 -19.65
C ILE A 796 -16.41 -11.17 -18.25
N ASP A 797 -16.47 -12.48 -17.99
CA ASP A 797 -16.12 -13.09 -16.70
C ASP A 797 -14.85 -13.95 -16.84
N ILE A 798 -13.68 -13.30 -16.83
CA ILE A 798 -12.38 -13.98 -16.80
C ILE A 798 -12.11 -14.51 -15.38
N GLN A 799 -11.83 -15.80 -15.29
CA GLN A 799 -11.60 -16.51 -14.03
C GLN A 799 -10.18 -16.25 -13.51
N GLN A 800 -10.02 -16.31 -12.20
CA GLN A 800 -8.71 -16.15 -11.56
C GLN A 800 -7.91 -17.45 -11.71
N THR A 801 -6.80 -17.41 -12.45
CA THR A 801 -5.85 -18.54 -12.53
C THR A 801 -5.00 -18.60 -11.27
N GLN A 802 -5.16 -19.63 -10.44
CA GLN A 802 -4.20 -19.90 -9.36
C GLN A 802 -2.85 -20.29 -10.00
N PRO A 803 -1.73 -19.69 -9.60
CA PRO A 803 -0.42 -20.12 -10.07
C PRO A 803 -0.07 -21.46 -9.42
N GLU A 804 -0.49 -22.57 -10.04
CA GLU A 804 0.16 -23.86 -9.78
C GLU A 804 1.60 -23.72 -10.26
N ARG A 805 2.55 -23.62 -9.32
CA ARG A 805 3.99 -23.53 -9.62
C ARG A 805 4.39 -24.66 -10.57
N PRO A 806 4.66 -24.41 -11.86
CA PRO A 806 5.18 -25.46 -12.71
C PRO A 806 6.60 -25.73 -12.24
N SER A 807 6.94 -26.99 -11.98
CA SER A 807 8.30 -27.38 -11.65
C SER A 807 9.24 -26.93 -12.77
N ARG A 808 10.10 -25.93 -12.51
CA ARG A 808 11.13 -25.46 -13.45
C ARG A 808 11.97 -26.64 -13.97
N LYS A 809 11.72 -27.06 -15.20
CA LYS A 809 12.64 -27.89 -15.98
C LYS A 809 13.20 -27.04 -17.13
N ARG A 810 14.37 -26.45 -16.87
CA ARG A 810 15.38 -25.88 -17.78
C ARG A 810 14.91 -24.93 -18.90
N ALA A 811 15.17 -23.64 -18.64
CA ALA A 811 15.78 -22.65 -19.53
C ALA A 811 15.31 -22.59 -21.01
N THR A 812 14.21 -21.87 -21.24
CA THR A 812 14.00 -20.99 -22.41
C THR A 812 13.29 -19.73 -21.90
N SER A 813 13.78 -18.55 -22.30
CA SER A 813 13.34 -17.22 -21.84
C SER A 813 11.94 -16.81 -22.32
N ASP A 814 11.19 -16.13 -21.44
CA ASP A 814 10.07 -15.18 -21.67
C ASP A 814 8.66 -15.61 -22.12
N GLN A 815 8.18 -16.85 -21.94
CA GLN A 815 6.82 -17.21 -22.42
C GLN A 815 5.85 -17.85 -21.40
N ASP A 816 6.02 -17.55 -20.11
CA ASP A 816 4.96 -17.77 -19.09
C ASP A 816 4.06 -16.51 -19.00
N VAL A 817 3.39 -16.12 -20.09
CA VAL A 817 2.48 -14.95 -20.10
C VAL A 817 1.06 -15.42 -19.79
N THR A 818 0.49 -14.91 -18.69
CA THR A 818 -0.88 -15.16 -18.24
C THR A 818 -1.76 -13.93 -18.51
N GLY A 819 -3.07 -14.14 -18.74
CA GLY A 819 -4.03 -13.07 -19.01
C GLY A 819 -4.35 -12.87 -20.50
N VAL A 820 -5.00 -11.76 -20.83
CA VAL A 820 -5.36 -11.40 -22.21
C VAL A 820 -4.18 -10.68 -22.85
N ILE A 821 -3.71 -11.15 -24.01
CA ILE A 821 -2.51 -10.62 -24.66
C ILE A 821 -2.88 -9.69 -25.82
N THR A 822 -3.92 -10.03 -26.59
CA THR A 822 -4.30 -9.31 -27.81
C THR A 822 -5.81 -9.31 -28.01
N GLY A 823 -6.31 -8.38 -28.83
CA GLY A 823 -7.72 -8.31 -29.19
C GLY A 823 -7.99 -7.64 -30.53
N ILE A 824 -9.16 -7.88 -31.11
CA ILE A 824 -9.62 -7.23 -32.34
C ILE A 824 -11.13 -7.03 -32.33
N PHE A 825 -11.57 -5.91 -32.93
CA PHE A 825 -12.98 -5.68 -33.24
C PHE A 825 -13.28 -6.12 -34.67
N ASP A 826 -14.31 -6.95 -34.87
CA ASP A 826 -14.78 -7.35 -36.19
C ASP A 826 -16.15 -6.72 -36.51
N LYS A 827 -16.23 -6.10 -37.69
CA LYS A 827 -17.44 -5.55 -38.30
C LYS A 827 -17.79 -6.18 -39.65
N GLY A 828 -17.09 -7.24 -40.04
CA GLY A 828 -17.35 -7.92 -41.31
C GLY A 828 -18.76 -8.51 -41.34
N SER A 829 -19.43 -8.42 -42.49
CA SER A 829 -20.74 -9.05 -42.73
C SER A 829 -21.80 -8.74 -41.64
N ASP A 830 -21.90 -7.47 -41.23
CA ASP A 830 -22.83 -6.95 -40.20
C ASP A 830 -22.63 -7.53 -38.78
N ARG A 831 -21.49 -8.20 -38.52
CA ARG A 831 -21.12 -8.66 -37.17
C ARG A 831 -20.68 -7.51 -36.27
N ASN A 832 -20.75 -7.72 -34.96
CA ASN A 832 -20.23 -6.80 -33.96
C ASN A 832 -19.47 -7.58 -32.88
N LEU A 833 -18.35 -8.20 -33.28
CA LEU A 833 -17.57 -9.05 -32.37
C LEU A 833 -16.41 -8.28 -31.75
N THR A 834 -16.20 -8.49 -30.46
CA THR A 834 -14.94 -8.22 -29.77
C THR A 834 -14.28 -9.56 -29.48
N ILE A 835 -13.11 -9.79 -30.05
CA ILE A 835 -12.40 -11.07 -29.94
C ILE A 835 -11.16 -10.83 -29.08
N LEU A 836 -11.00 -11.62 -28.02
CA LEU A 836 -9.88 -11.53 -27.09
C LEU A 836 -9.09 -12.84 -27.10
N ALA A 837 -7.76 -12.76 -27.09
CA ALA A 837 -6.89 -13.93 -27.13
C ALA A 837 -5.73 -13.79 -26.14
N GLY A 838 -5.30 -14.90 -25.54
CA GLY A 838 -4.25 -14.93 -24.53
C GLY A 838 -4.04 -16.31 -23.93
N HIS A 839 -3.73 -16.34 -22.63
CA HIS A 839 -3.74 -17.54 -21.81
C HIS A 839 -4.59 -17.30 -20.55
N PHE A 840 -5.85 -17.71 -20.61
CA PHE A 840 -6.84 -17.44 -19.57
C PHE A 840 -8.02 -18.40 -19.68
N ALA A 841 -8.70 -18.63 -18.55
CA ALA A 841 -10.01 -19.26 -18.52
C ALA A 841 -11.10 -18.19 -18.28
N ALA A 842 -12.24 -18.31 -18.95
CA ALA A 842 -13.39 -17.43 -18.79
C ALA A 842 -14.70 -18.23 -18.71
N ARG A 843 -15.77 -17.61 -18.21
CA ARG A 843 -17.11 -18.20 -18.19
C ARG A 843 -17.95 -17.63 -19.34
N SER A 844 -18.54 -18.51 -20.14
CA SER A 844 -19.48 -18.14 -21.19
C SER A 844 -20.84 -17.75 -20.63
N THR A 845 -21.69 -17.12 -21.45
CA THR A 845 -23.07 -16.78 -21.05
C THR A 845 -23.92 -18.01 -20.71
N ASN A 846 -23.58 -19.20 -21.22
CA ASN A 846 -24.28 -20.45 -20.89
C ASN A 846 -23.65 -21.23 -19.72
N GLY A 847 -22.60 -20.69 -19.09
CA GLY A 847 -21.91 -21.27 -17.93
C GLY A 847 -20.77 -22.23 -18.26
N SER A 848 -20.47 -22.51 -19.54
CA SER A 848 -19.31 -23.31 -19.94
C SER A 848 -18.00 -22.55 -19.77
N THR A 849 -16.90 -23.27 -19.54
CA THR A 849 -15.55 -22.68 -19.56
C THR A 849 -15.10 -22.38 -21.00
N ILE A 850 -14.52 -21.21 -21.19
CA ILE A 850 -13.85 -20.75 -22.41
C ILE A 850 -12.35 -20.72 -22.10
N GLU A 851 -11.53 -21.27 -22.98
CA GLU A 851 -10.07 -21.28 -22.81
C GLU A 851 -9.42 -20.46 -23.92
N ASN A 852 -8.58 -19.50 -23.53
CA ASN A 852 -7.57 -18.79 -24.34
C ASN A 852 -8.06 -17.91 -25.50
N LEU A 853 -9.26 -18.14 -26.06
CA LEU A 853 -9.87 -17.36 -27.14
C LEU A 853 -11.36 -17.13 -26.83
N LEU A 854 -11.78 -15.86 -26.76
CA LEU A 854 -13.12 -15.43 -26.37
C LEU A 854 -13.74 -14.55 -27.45
N PHE A 855 -15.03 -14.76 -27.71
CA PHE A 855 -15.86 -13.95 -28.59
C PHE A 855 -16.98 -13.29 -27.78
N LEU A 856 -17.01 -11.96 -27.78
CA LEU A 856 -18.10 -11.14 -27.25
C LEU A 856 -18.92 -10.60 -28.42
N ASP A 857 -20.18 -11.00 -28.54
CA ASP A 857 -21.07 -10.60 -29.63
C ASP A 857 -22.05 -9.51 -29.18
N GLY A 858 -21.68 -8.26 -29.47
CA GLY A 858 -22.52 -7.09 -29.16
C GLY A 858 -23.75 -6.94 -30.05
N SER A 859 -23.88 -7.73 -31.13
CA SER A 859 -25.12 -7.79 -31.92
C SER A 859 -26.16 -8.72 -31.30
N ASN A 860 -25.73 -9.60 -30.38
CA ASN A 860 -26.57 -10.59 -29.73
C ASN A 860 -26.49 -10.42 -28.20
N ASP A 861 -26.91 -9.26 -27.70
CA ASP A 861 -27.05 -8.94 -26.26
C ASP A 861 -25.79 -9.26 -25.44
N ASP A 862 -24.62 -8.89 -25.97
CA ASP A 862 -23.30 -9.11 -25.36
C ASP A 862 -23.03 -10.59 -25.00
N THR A 863 -23.54 -11.53 -25.82
CA THR A 863 -23.29 -12.95 -25.60
C THR A 863 -21.81 -13.31 -25.71
N VAL A 864 -21.31 -14.05 -24.71
CA VAL A 864 -19.92 -14.48 -24.58
C VAL A 864 -19.80 -15.96 -24.92
N SER A 865 -18.95 -16.28 -25.88
CA SER A 865 -18.70 -17.64 -26.37
C SER A 865 -17.21 -17.90 -26.60
N GLY A 866 -16.85 -19.18 -26.75
CA GLY A 866 -15.50 -19.63 -27.09
C GLY A 866 -15.51 -20.44 -28.39
N PRO A 867 -14.34 -20.80 -28.93
CA PRO A 867 -14.23 -21.46 -30.24
C PRO A 867 -14.66 -22.93 -30.24
N GLY A 868 -14.95 -23.51 -29.07
CA GLY A 868 -15.25 -24.94 -28.91
C GLY A 868 -13.99 -25.80 -28.72
N PRO A 869 -14.13 -27.14 -28.68
CA PRO A 869 -13.02 -28.05 -28.48
C PRO A 869 -12.11 -28.13 -29.71
N GLY A 870 -10.81 -28.33 -29.50
CA GLY A 870 -9.85 -28.59 -30.59
C GLY A 870 -8.44 -28.07 -30.31
N VAL A 871 -8.31 -27.07 -29.43
CA VAL A 871 -7.04 -26.53 -28.95
C VAL A 871 -6.82 -26.95 -27.49
N ASP A 872 -5.57 -27.25 -27.13
CA ASP A 872 -5.19 -27.64 -25.77
C ASP A 872 -5.30 -26.44 -24.81
N SER A 873 -5.76 -26.66 -23.57
CA SER A 873 -5.93 -25.60 -22.56
C SER A 873 -4.62 -24.91 -22.17
N GLU A 874 -3.49 -25.62 -22.29
CA GLU A 874 -2.13 -25.09 -22.03
C GLU A 874 -1.61 -24.17 -23.15
N SER A 875 -2.40 -23.95 -24.21
CA SER A 875 -2.01 -23.06 -25.31
C SER A 875 -2.02 -21.59 -24.89
N THR A 876 -1.16 -20.79 -25.51
CA THR A 876 -1.14 -19.33 -25.36
C THR A 876 -1.25 -18.68 -26.73
N PHE A 877 -2.31 -17.90 -26.94
CA PHE A 877 -2.45 -17.06 -28.14
C PHE A 877 -1.77 -15.71 -27.94
N ILE A 878 -0.88 -15.35 -28.85
CA ILE A 878 -0.07 -14.11 -28.79
C ILE A 878 -0.56 -13.08 -29.81
N THR A 879 -1.11 -13.53 -30.94
CA THR A 879 -1.49 -12.65 -32.06
C THR A 879 -2.75 -13.16 -32.75
N ILE A 880 -3.60 -12.23 -33.20
CA ILE A 880 -4.77 -12.53 -34.03
C ILE A 880 -4.86 -11.57 -35.21
N ALA A 881 -5.39 -12.04 -36.34
CA ALA A 881 -5.63 -11.21 -37.51
C ALA A 881 -6.84 -11.71 -38.31
N LEU A 882 -7.53 -10.77 -38.97
CA LEU A 882 -8.69 -11.05 -39.82
C LEU A 882 -8.30 -10.98 -41.31
N GLN A 883 -8.76 -11.96 -42.08
CA GLN A 883 -8.73 -11.96 -43.54
C GLN A 883 -10.09 -12.44 -44.06
N GLY A 884 -10.93 -11.50 -44.51
CA GLY A 884 -12.33 -11.80 -44.83
C GLY A 884 -13.10 -12.28 -43.59
N ASP A 885 -13.80 -13.41 -43.69
CA ASP A 885 -14.50 -14.05 -42.57
C ASP A 885 -13.64 -15.07 -41.79
N SER A 886 -12.33 -15.14 -42.08
CA SER A 886 -11.39 -16.03 -41.39
C SER A 886 -10.59 -15.29 -40.33
N LEU A 887 -10.65 -15.77 -39.09
CA LEU A 887 -9.79 -15.35 -37.99
C LEU A 887 -8.57 -16.27 -37.91
N PHE A 888 -7.39 -15.70 -38.11
CA PHE A 888 -6.12 -16.37 -37.88
C PHE A 888 -5.67 -16.08 -36.46
N ALA A 889 -5.42 -17.12 -35.66
CA ALA A 889 -4.96 -16.99 -34.28
C ALA A 889 -3.67 -17.80 -34.08
N GLY A 890 -2.61 -17.13 -33.63
CA GLY A 890 -1.27 -17.70 -33.52
C GLY A 890 -0.65 -17.49 -32.14
N GLY A 891 0.29 -18.35 -31.79
CA GLY A 891 1.02 -18.30 -30.53
C GLY A 891 1.79 -19.59 -30.28
N SER A 892 1.96 -19.96 -29.01
CA SER A 892 2.36 -21.30 -28.61
C SER A 892 1.10 -22.16 -28.49
N VAL A 893 0.58 -22.59 -29.65
CA VAL A 893 -0.73 -23.24 -29.76
C VAL A 893 -0.57 -24.67 -30.22
N THR A 894 -1.13 -25.62 -29.47
CA THR A 894 -1.19 -27.03 -29.85
C THR A 894 -2.61 -27.55 -29.76
N GLY A 895 -2.91 -28.56 -30.55
CA GLY A 895 -4.21 -29.22 -30.48
C GLY A 895 -4.49 -30.11 -31.68
N ARG A 896 -5.73 -30.59 -31.74
CA ARG A 896 -6.25 -31.42 -32.81
C ARG A 896 -7.66 -30.98 -33.16
N ILE A 897 -7.81 -30.40 -34.35
CA ILE A 897 -9.08 -29.93 -34.89
C ILE A 897 -9.56 -30.97 -35.90
N ALA A 898 -10.71 -31.60 -35.61
CA ALA A 898 -11.18 -32.78 -36.34
C ALA A 898 -10.10 -33.88 -36.40
N ASP A 899 -9.51 -34.14 -37.58
CA ASP A 899 -8.45 -35.13 -37.80
C ASP A 899 -7.07 -34.53 -38.08
N THR A 900 -6.93 -33.22 -37.93
CA THR A 900 -5.69 -32.48 -38.24
C THR A 900 -5.03 -31.96 -36.96
N ASP A 901 -3.78 -32.36 -36.74
CA ASP A 901 -2.96 -31.79 -35.67
C ASP A 901 -2.53 -30.36 -36.06
N VAL A 902 -2.74 -29.40 -35.18
CA VAL A 902 -2.37 -27.99 -35.36
C VAL A 902 -1.20 -27.63 -34.43
N ASN A 903 -0.32 -26.76 -34.92
CA ASN A 903 0.83 -26.27 -34.15
C ASN A 903 1.19 -24.85 -34.58
N GLY A 904 1.21 -23.92 -33.63
CA GLY A 904 1.55 -22.51 -33.78
C GLY A 904 0.43 -21.62 -34.34
N LEU A 905 -0.48 -22.15 -35.15
CA LEU A 905 -1.53 -21.38 -35.84
C LEU A 905 -2.81 -22.19 -35.98
N VAL A 906 -3.95 -21.53 -35.78
CA VAL A 906 -5.29 -22.05 -36.08
C VAL A 906 -6.10 -21.02 -36.87
N VAL A 907 -7.04 -21.51 -37.68
CA VAL A 907 -7.99 -20.68 -38.43
C VAL A 907 -9.41 -20.96 -37.99
N TYR A 908 -10.14 -19.92 -37.62
CA TYR A 908 -11.53 -19.98 -37.21
C TYR A 908 -12.42 -19.29 -38.24
N ASP A 909 -13.50 -19.95 -38.64
CA ASP A 909 -14.48 -19.42 -39.58
C ASP A 909 -15.57 -18.67 -38.80
N LEU A 910 -15.55 -17.34 -38.90
CA LEU A 910 -16.49 -16.46 -38.20
C LEU A 910 -17.90 -16.49 -38.80
N ALA A 911 -18.05 -16.87 -40.07
CA ALA A 911 -19.36 -16.96 -40.71
C ALA A 911 -20.12 -18.21 -40.25
N ASN A 912 -19.42 -19.33 -40.08
CA ASN A 912 -20.01 -20.59 -39.62
C ASN A 912 -19.84 -20.84 -38.11
N THR A 913 -19.14 -19.96 -37.39
CA THR A 913 -18.89 -20.06 -35.93
C THR A 913 -18.27 -21.40 -35.53
N GLN A 914 -17.22 -21.83 -36.25
CA GLN A 914 -16.50 -23.08 -35.97
C GLN A 914 -15.05 -22.98 -36.45
N TYR A 915 -14.17 -23.84 -35.94
CA TYR A 915 -12.85 -24.01 -36.54
C TYR A 915 -12.99 -24.42 -38.02
N SER A 916 -12.17 -23.83 -38.90
CA SER A 916 -12.15 -24.19 -40.32
C SER A 916 -11.80 -25.67 -40.49
N SER A 917 -12.50 -26.38 -41.39
CA SER A 917 -12.16 -27.76 -41.74
C SER A 917 -10.82 -27.86 -42.46
N ASP A 918 -10.43 -26.81 -43.18
CA ASP A 918 -9.18 -26.71 -43.92
C ASP A 918 -8.16 -25.90 -43.11
N GLN A 919 -7.62 -26.51 -42.04
CA GLN A 919 -6.55 -25.88 -41.26
C GLN A 919 -5.25 -25.78 -42.06
N PRO A 920 -4.45 -24.71 -41.88
CA PRO A 920 -3.11 -24.64 -42.45
C PRO A 920 -2.27 -25.85 -42.02
N PRO A 921 -1.43 -26.42 -42.91
CA PRO A 921 -0.47 -27.44 -42.50
C PRO A 921 0.39 -26.94 -41.33
N ARG A 922 0.55 -27.76 -40.29
CA ARG A 922 1.25 -27.38 -39.05
C ARG A 922 2.66 -26.84 -39.28
N LEU A 923 3.06 -25.90 -38.44
CA LEU A 923 4.44 -25.42 -38.37
C LEU A 923 5.30 -26.41 -37.55
N GLU A 924 6.57 -26.56 -37.93
CA GLU A 924 7.53 -27.50 -37.34
C GLU A 924 8.85 -26.80 -36.99
N GLY A 925 9.49 -27.27 -35.91
CA GLY A 925 10.73 -26.75 -35.34
C GLY A 925 10.94 -27.32 -33.93
N GLY A 926 12.06 -26.99 -33.27
CA GLY A 926 12.31 -27.42 -31.88
C GLY A 926 11.31 -26.83 -30.88
N VAL A 927 10.99 -25.53 -31.05
CA VAL A 927 9.93 -24.79 -30.36
C VAL A 927 9.21 -23.99 -31.44
N VAL A 928 7.88 -24.06 -31.48
CA VAL A 928 7.04 -23.39 -32.49
C VAL A 928 6.19 -22.34 -31.81
N VAL A 929 6.41 -21.08 -32.17
CA VAL A 929 5.65 -19.94 -31.66
C VAL A 929 5.38 -18.97 -32.79
N VAL A 930 4.13 -18.57 -32.97
CA VAL A 930 3.75 -17.48 -33.88
C VAL A 930 3.58 -16.20 -33.07
N ASN A 931 4.46 -15.22 -33.28
CA ASN A 931 4.42 -13.94 -32.55
C ASN A 931 3.58 -12.88 -33.26
N THR A 932 3.43 -12.98 -34.59
CA THR A 932 2.79 -11.93 -35.38
C THR A 932 2.15 -12.49 -36.66
N ILE A 933 0.98 -11.98 -37.03
CA ILE A 933 0.27 -12.30 -38.27
C ILE A 933 -0.04 -10.99 -38.99
N ALA A 934 0.35 -10.89 -40.26
CA ALA A 934 0.22 -9.69 -41.08
C ALA A 934 -0.45 -10.01 -42.42
N PRO A 935 -1.80 -9.90 -42.49
CA PRO A 935 -2.52 -9.96 -43.77
C PRO A 935 -2.03 -8.87 -44.72
N ARG A 936 -1.79 -9.23 -45.97
CA ARG A 936 -1.30 -8.27 -46.98
C ARG A 936 -2.46 -7.42 -47.50
N PRO A 937 -2.34 -6.07 -47.44
CA PRO A 937 -3.42 -5.18 -47.89
C PRO A 937 -3.90 -5.49 -49.32
N ASP A 938 -5.22 -5.48 -49.51
CA ASP A 938 -5.91 -5.68 -50.81
C ASP A 938 -5.61 -7.02 -51.51
N THR A 939 -5.20 -8.05 -50.76
CA THR A 939 -4.95 -9.40 -51.29
C THR A 939 -5.53 -10.49 -50.38
N SER A 940 -5.43 -11.74 -50.79
CA SER A 940 -5.81 -12.94 -50.03
C SER A 940 -4.62 -13.62 -49.33
N GLU A 941 -3.46 -12.95 -49.28
CA GLU A 941 -2.20 -13.48 -48.72
C GLU A 941 -2.05 -13.13 -47.23
N VAL A 942 -1.69 -14.10 -46.40
CA VAL A 942 -1.48 -13.91 -44.96
C VAL A 942 -0.06 -14.28 -44.58
N TYR A 943 0.72 -13.33 -44.08
CA TYR A 943 2.09 -13.58 -43.64
C TYR A 943 2.13 -13.88 -42.15
N VAL A 944 2.82 -14.95 -41.77
CA VAL A 944 2.93 -15.44 -40.40
C VAL A 944 4.40 -15.40 -39.99
N GLY A 945 4.69 -14.73 -38.89
CA GLY A 945 6.05 -14.53 -38.38
C GLY A 945 6.21 -15.05 -36.95
N GLY A 946 7.38 -15.62 -36.64
CA GLY A 946 7.65 -16.16 -35.31
C GLY A 946 8.94 -16.95 -35.22
N GLN A 947 8.93 -17.96 -34.35
CA GLN A 947 9.98 -18.95 -34.18
C GLN A 947 9.47 -20.31 -34.69
N PHE A 948 9.89 -20.69 -35.89
CA PHE A 948 9.64 -21.99 -36.51
C PHE A 948 10.62 -22.19 -37.67
N GLU A 949 10.80 -23.43 -38.13
CA GLU A 949 11.79 -23.78 -39.16
C GLU A 949 11.15 -24.18 -40.50
N SER A 950 9.95 -24.76 -40.46
CA SER A 950 9.27 -25.26 -41.65
C SER A 950 7.76 -25.32 -41.47
N ALA A 951 7.04 -25.38 -42.60
CA ALA A 951 5.63 -25.71 -42.64
C ALA A 951 5.50 -27.10 -43.28
N ARG A 952 5.45 -28.15 -42.43
CA ARG A 952 5.57 -29.56 -42.85
C ARG A 952 6.84 -29.80 -43.67
N SER A 953 6.72 -30.12 -44.96
CA SER A 953 7.87 -30.40 -45.83
C SER A 953 8.46 -29.15 -46.50
N LEU A 954 7.88 -27.96 -46.31
CA LEU A 954 8.36 -26.71 -46.89
C LEU A 954 9.30 -25.99 -45.91
N PRO A 955 10.62 -25.90 -46.19
CA PRO A 955 11.54 -25.11 -45.38
C PRO A 955 11.14 -23.63 -45.46
N CYS A 956 10.81 -23.05 -44.32
CA CYS A 956 10.24 -21.72 -44.24
C CYS A 956 10.51 -21.14 -42.85
N PRO A 957 11.79 -20.85 -42.55
CA PRO A 957 12.17 -20.39 -41.23
C PRO A 957 11.69 -18.96 -41.01
N SER A 958 11.24 -18.69 -39.78
CA SER A 958 10.87 -17.35 -39.28
C SER A 958 9.62 -16.70 -39.88
N VAL A 959 9.43 -16.72 -41.21
CA VAL A 959 8.27 -16.12 -41.89
C VAL A 959 7.74 -17.03 -43.00
N CYS A 960 6.43 -17.28 -43.01
CA CYS A 960 5.74 -17.98 -44.09
C CYS A 960 4.53 -17.19 -44.61
N ASN A 961 4.23 -17.32 -45.90
CA ASN A 961 3.02 -16.78 -46.52
C ASN A 961 2.00 -17.92 -46.70
N TYR A 962 0.81 -17.77 -46.13
CA TYR A 962 -0.34 -18.63 -46.37
C TYR A 962 -1.27 -18.01 -47.42
N GLN A 963 -1.48 -18.75 -48.52
CA GLN A 963 -2.38 -18.37 -49.60
C GLN A 963 -3.77 -18.94 -49.33
N THR A 964 -4.71 -18.09 -48.90
CA THR A 964 -6.05 -18.53 -48.46
C THR A 964 -6.91 -19.11 -49.58
N GLU A 965 -6.67 -18.74 -50.85
CA GLU A 965 -7.41 -19.30 -51.99
C GLU A 965 -6.95 -20.71 -52.39
N SER A 966 -5.68 -21.04 -52.15
CA SER A 966 -5.10 -22.33 -52.54
C SER A 966 -4.82 -23.26 -51.35
N ASN A 967 -5.03 -22.79 -50.12
CA ASN A 967 -4.74 -23.49 -48.87
C ASN A 967 -3.29 -24.01 -48.79
N GLN A 968 -2.33 -23.23 -49.27
CA GLN A 968 -0.92 -23.62 -49.36
C GLN A 968 0.02 -22.59 -48.74
N TRP A 969 1.09 -23.11 -48.14
CA TRP A 969 2.23 -22.31 -47.68
C TRP A 969 3.19 -22.01 -48.84
N ILE A 970 3.69 -20.79 -48.86
CA ILE A 970 4.75 -20.32 -49.74
C ILE A 970 5.85 -19.71 -48.86
N ARG A 971 7.11 -20.00 -49.21
CA ARG A 971 8.26 -19.36 -48.58
C ARG A 971 8.49 -17.99 -49.21
N PRO A 972 8.40 -16.88 -48.45
CA PRO A 972 8.67 -15.55 -48.96
C PRO A 972 10.19 -15.32 -49.01
N GLY A 973 10.80 -15.53 -50.19
CA GLY A 973 12.24 -15.34 -50.40
C GLY A 973 13.15 -16.27 -49.59
N ASP A 974 14.46 -16.09 -49.78
CA ASP A 974 15.52 -16.79 -49.06
C ASP A 974 16.31 -15.83 -48.15
N GLY A 975 17.06 -16.39 -47.21
CA GLY A 975 18.08 -15.65 -46.45
C GLY A 975 17.68 -15.12 -45.08
N LEU A 976 16.39 -15.06 -44.74
CA LEU A 976 15.92 -14.70 -43.39
C LEU A 976 15.94 -15.91 -42.46
N ARG A 977 16.46 -15.74 -41.24
CA ARG A 977 16.38 -16.69 -40.11
C ARG A 977 16.33 -15.92 -38.78
N GLY A 978 16.04 -16.62 -37.70
CA GLY A 978 15.95 -16.06 -36.35
C GLY A 978 14.52 -16.06 -35.82
N THR A 979 14.24 -15.22 -34.83
CA THR A 979 12.90 -15.06 -34.26
C THR A 979 12.33 -13.71 -34.67
N VAL A 980 11.21 -13.73 -35.38
CA VAL A 980 10.45 -12.52 -35.75
C VAL A 980 9.46 -12.22 -34.64
N SER A 981 9.51 -11.01 -34.09
CA SER A 981 8.59 -10.52 -33.07
C SER A 981 7.43 -9.74 -33.71
N VAL A 982 7.72 -8.93 -34.73
CA VAL A 982 6.72 -8.06 -35.38
C VAL A 982 6.84 -8.12 -36.90
N LEU A 983 5.70 -8.23 -37.58
CA LEU A 983 5.55 -8.05 -39.02
C LEU A 983 4.65 -6.85 -39.27
N ARG A 984 5.09 -5.90 -40.11
CA ARG A 984 4.32 -4.70 -40.43
C ARG A 984 4.48 -4.31 -41.88
N TRP A 985 3.36 -4.23 -42.60
CA TRP A 985 3.34 -3.70 -43.95
C TRP A 985 3.53 -2.19 -43.94
N SER A 986 4.52 -1.67 -44.68
CA SER A 986 4.63 -0.22 -44.96
C SER A 986 3.77 0.18 -46.16
N ASN A 987 3.63 -0.72 -47.12
CA ASN A 987 2.69 -0.65 -48.24
C ASN A 987 2.46 -2.07 -48.77
N LYS A 988 1.60 -2.25 -49.77
CA LYS A 988 1.31 -3.58 -50.34
C LYS A 988 2.53 -4.28 -50.96
N GLU A 989 3.64 -3.58 -51.20
CA GLU A 989 4.84 -4.11 -51.85
C GLU A 989 5.98 -4.42 -50.86
N ASN A 990 5.98 -3.78 -49.68
CA ASN A 990 7.08 -3.80 -48.73
C ASN A 990 6.62 -4.20 -47.32
N LEU A 991 7.17 -5.30 -46.81
CA LEU A 991 6.92 -5.82 -45.45
C LEU A 991 8.16 -5.62 -44.58
N ILE A 992 7.99 -5.05 -43.40
CA ILE A 992 9.05 -4.91 -42.39
C ILE A 992 8.93 -6.06 -41.40
N ALA A 993 10.04 -6.73 -41.10
CA ALA A 993 10.18 -7.73 -40.05
C ALA A 993 11.15 -7.22 -38.98
N ALA A 994 10.75 -7.31 -37.71
CA ALA A 994 11.54 -6.92 -36.56
C ALA A 994 11.71 -8.09 -35.59
N GLY A 995 12.87 -8.20 -34.97
CA GLY A 995 13.16 -9.28 -34.01
C GLY A 995 14.65 -9.51 -33.79
N ASN A 996 15.00 -10.73 -33.41
CA ASN A 996 16.39 -11.20 -33.39
C ASN A 996 16.66 -11.99 -34.67
N LEU A 997 17.17 -11.33 -35.71
CA LEU A 997 17.19 -11.84 -37.07
C LEU A 997 18.62 -12.04 -37.60
N THR A 998 18.71 -12.84 -38.64
CA THR A 998 19.85 -12.85 -39.54
C THR A 998 19.36 -12.77 -40.98
N VAL A 999 19.96 -11.91 -41.79
CA VAL A 999 19.68 -11.79 -43.22
C VAL A 999 20.94 -12.14 -43.99
N ASN A 1000 20.88 -13.21 -44.80
CA ASN A 1000 22.01 -13.74 -45.55
C ASN A 1000 23.25 -14.05 -44.66
N GLY A 1001 23.01 -14.47 -43.42
CA GLY A 1001 24.05 -14.82 -42.45
C GLY A 1001 24.59 -13.66 -41.60
N ASN A 1002 24.18 -12.42 -41.87
CA ASN A 1002 24.56 -11.26 -41.06
C ASN A 1002 23.48 -10.96 -40.01
N SER A 1003 23.90 -10.61 -38.79
CA SER A 1003 22.98 -10.19 -37.71
C SER A 1003 22.20 -8.95 -38.11
N ALA A 1004 20.89 -8.94 -37.86
CA ALA A 1004 20.01 -7.81 -38.12
C ALA A 1004 18.88 -7.79 -37.07
N MET A 1005 18.42 -6.59 -36.68
CA MET A 1005 17.24 -6.45 -35.81
C MET A 1005 15.99 -6.03 -36.59
N LEU A 1006 16.19 -5.53 -37.81
CA LEU A 1006 15.16 -5.14 -38.77
C LEU A 1006 15.53 -5.62 -40.17
N ALA A 1007 14.55 -6.14 -40.88
CA ALA A 1007 14.65 -6.53 -42.28
C ALA A 1007 13.42 -6.04 -43.06
N SER A 1008 13.59 -5.76 -44.35
CA SER A 1008 12.50 -5.49 -45.29
C SER A 1008 12.41 -6.61 -46.33
N TYR A 1009 11.18 -6.96 -46.70
CA TYR A 1009 10.86 -7.88 -47.77
C TYR A 1009 10.15 -7.15 -48.89
N ASP A 1010 10.71 -7.27 -50.10
CA ASP A 1010 10.13 -6.75 -51.33
C ASP A 1010 9.34 -7.87 -52.01
N THR A 1011 8.04 -7.67 -52.22
CA THR A 1011 7.15 -8.69 -52.79
C THR A 1011 7.36 -8.93 -54.28
N GLU A 1012 7.87 -7.95 -55.03
CA GLU A 1012 8.15 -8.09 -56.46
C GLU A 1012 9.48 -8.81 -56.68
N ALA A 1013 10.52 -8.39 -55.97
CA ALA A 1013 11.84 -9.01 -56.03
C ALA A 1013 11.90 -10.34 -55.29
N GLN A 1014 10.97 -10.58 -54.35
CA GLN A 1014 10.95 -11.74 -53.44
C GLN A 1014 12.25 -11.92 -52.65
N THR A 1015 12.86 -10.81 -52.20
CA THR A 1015 14.12 -10.82 -51.46
C THR A 1015 14.02 -10.10 -50.12
N TRP A 1016 14.77 -10.59 -49.13
CA TRP A 1016 14.95 -9.94 -47.83
C TRP A 1016 16.22 -9.09 -47.82
N SER A 1017 16.11 -7.88 -47.29
CA SER A 1017 17.22 -6.95 -47.09
C SER A 1017 17.30 -6.52 -45.63
N ALA A 1018 18.50 -6.51 -45.04
CA ALA A 1018 18.68 -5.91 -43.71
C ALA A 1018 18.62 -4.38 -43.81
N PHE A 1019 18.08 -3.73 -42.77
CA PHE A 1019 18.19 -2.27 -42.64
C PHE A 1019 19.66 -1.89 -42.40
N ASN A 1020 20.32 -1.35 -43.43
CA ASN A 1020 21.71 -0.92 -43.35
C ASN A 1020 21.77 0.56 -42.99
N VAL A 1021 21.97 0.85 -41.71
CA VAL A 1021 22.06 2.23 -41.20
C VAL A 1021 23.32 2.39 -40.35
N ASN A 1022 23.92 3.58 -40.36
CA ASN A 1022 25.18 3.86 -39.65
C ASN A 1022 25.06 3.80 -38.11
N SER A 1023 23.85 3.64 -37.56
CA SER A 1023 23.53 3.55 -36.14
C SER A 1023 23.12 2.12 -35.77
N THR A 1024 23.58 1.64 -34.61
CA THR A 1024 23.34 0.27 -34.13
C THR A 1024 22.10 0.24 -33.25
N ILE A 1025 21.16 -0.67 -33.55
CA ILE A 1025 20.01 -0.96 -32.69
C ILE A 1025 20.54 -1.72 -31.46
N PRO A 1026 20.24 -1.29 -30.21
CA PRO A 1026 20.88 -1.83 -28.99
C PRO A 1026 20.63 -3.32 -28.71
N GLY A 1027 19.56 -3.89 -29.24
CA GLY A 1027 19.19 -5.30 -29.05
C GLY A 1027 17.98 -5.72 -29.89
N PRO A 1028 17.46 -6.93 -29.67
CA PRO A 1028 16.27 -7.44 -30.38
C PRO A 1028 15.06 -6.52 -30.22
N VAL A 1029 14.33 -6.29 -31.31
CA VAL A 1029 13.11 -5.49 -31.31
C VAL A 1029 11.91 -6.35 -30.93
N THR A 1030 11.10 -5.88 -29.98
CA THR A 1030 9.88 -6.56 -29.49
C THR A 1030 8.61 -5.83 -29.89
N ALA A 1031 8.65 -4.50 -30.08
CA ALA A 1031 7.53 -3.70 -30.53
C ALA A 1031 7.93 -2.72 -31.64
N LEU A 1032 7.03 -2.47 -32.59
CA LEU A 1032 7.21 -1.51 -33.68
C LEU A 1032 5.89 -0.76 -33.93
N CYS A 1033 5.95 0.56 -33.93
CA CYS A 1033 4.81 1.44 -34.21
C CYS A 1033 5.15 2.44 -35.32
N PRO A 1034 4.42 2.46 -36.45
CA PRO A 1034 4.57 3.52 -37.44
C PRO A 1034 4.26 4.90 -36.83
N ALA A 1035 5.09 5.90 -37.13
CA ALA A 1035 4.80 7.31 -36.86
C ALA A 1035 4.12 7.98 -38.06
N ARG A 1036 4.23 7.36 -39.24
CA ARG A 1036 3.45 7.70 -40.45
C ARG A 1036 2.94 6.44 -41.13
N GLU A 1037 1.80 6.58 -41.80
CA GLU A 1037 1.10 5.46 -42.45
C GLU A 1037 1.94 4.78 -43.55
N ASP A 1038 2.81 5.52 -44.23
CA ASP A 1038 3.70 5.00 -45.27
C ASP A 1038 4.92 4.22 -44.73
N GLY A 1039 5.07 4.13 -43.41
CA GLY A 1039 6.19 3.47 -42.75
C GLY A 1039 7.54 4.19 -42.94
N SER A 1040 7.53 5.44 -43.42
CA SER A 1040 8.76 6.23 -43.60
C SER A 1040 9.41 6.61 -42.27
N LEU A 1041 8.59 6.82 -41.24
CA LEU A 1041 8.97 7.14 -39.87
C LEU A 1041 8.31 6.13 -38.93
N PHE A 1042 9.05 5.61 -37.96
CA PHE A 1042 8.52 4.64 -37.01
C PHE A 1042 9.33 4.59 -35.71
N TRP A 1043 8.67 4.08 -34.68
CA TRP A 1043 9.23 3.80 -33.37
C TRP A 1043 9.49 2.31 -33.22
N ILE A 1044 10.58 1.97 -32.53
CA ILE A 1044 10.87 0.60 -32.10
C ILE A 1044 11.18 0.59 -30.61
N ALA A 1045 10.82 -0.52 -29.96
CA ALA A 1045 11.25 -0.83 -28.60
C ALA A 1045 11.75 -2.27 -28.51
N GLY A 1046 12.56 -2.54 -27.49
CA GLY A 1046 13.14 -3.85 -27.28
C GLY A 1046 13.97 -3.89 -26.02
N GLU A 1047 14.75 -4.96 -25.90
CA GLU A 1047 15.62 -5.21 -24.75
C GLU A 1047 17.07 -5.31 -25.20
N THR A 1048 17.98 -4.69 -24.47
CA THR A 1048 19.41 -4.81 -24.71
C THR A 1048 19.95 -6.15 -24.23
N SER A 1049 21.15 -6.53 -24.66
CA SER A 1049 21.83 -7.73 -24.13
C SER A 1049 22.09 -7.71 -22.61
N SER A 1050 21.99 -6.55 -21.95
CA SER A 1050 22.13 -6.42 -20.49
C SER A 1050 20.80 -6.58 -19.73
N GLY A 1051 19.68 -6.69 -20.46
CA GLY A 1051 18.34 -6.80 -19.89
C GLY A 1051 17.60 -5.48 -19.67
N SER A 1052 18.10 -4.37 -20.25
CA SER A 1052 17.48 -3.05 -20.11
C SER A 1052 16.55 -2.76 -21.29
N SER A 1053 15.37 -2.21 -21.04
CA SER A 1053 14.46 -1.76 -22.10
C SER A 1053 14.98 -0.53 -22.84
N PHE A 1054 14.76 -0.45 -24.16
CA PHE A 1054 15.08 0.71 -24.98
C PHE A 1054 13.90 1.14 -25.86
N ILE A 1055 13.86 2.42 -26.20
CA ILE A 1055 12.97 3.00 -27.23
C ILE A 1055 13.80 3.81 -28.20
N THR A 1056 13.51 3.68 -29.49
CA THR A 1056 14.25 4.35 -30.56
C THR A 1056 13.30 4.86 -31.63
N PHE A 1057 13.54 6.08 -32.10
CA PHE A 1057 12.83 6.69 -33.22
C PHE A 1057 13.66 6.60 -34.51
N TYR A 1058 13.04 6.22 -35.62
CA TYR A 1058 13.64 6.27 -36.94
C TYR A 1058 13.12 7.47 -37.73
N ASP A 1059 14.04 8.37 -38.09
CA ASP A 1059 13.71 9.63 -38.79
C ASP A 1059 13.65 9.51 -40.33
N GLY A 1060 13.72 8.28 -40.86
CA GLY A 1060 13.84 8.00 -42.29
C GLY A 1060 15.29 7.85 -42.77
N SER A 1061 16.28 8.10 -41.90
CA SER A 1061 17.70 8.00 -42.23
C SER A 1061 18.56 7.44 -41.11
N THR A 1062 18.26 7.73 -39.84
CA THR A 1062 19.03 7.35 -38.65
C THR A 1062 18.11 6.98 -37.49
N PHE A 1063 18.63 6.12 -36.61
CA PHE A 1063 17.97 5.74 -35.37
C PHE A 1063 18.43 6.63 -34.22
N HIS A 1064 17.46 7.24 -33.53
CA HIS A 1064 17.66 8.10 -32.35
C HIS A 1064 17.18 7.37 -31.10
N LEU A 1065 18.12 6.98 -30.24
CA LEU A 1065 17.81 6.36 -28.95
C LEU A 1065 17.26 7.41 -27.99
N ILE A 1066 16.18 7.09 -27.28
CA ILE A 1066 15.63 7.96 -26.24
C ILE A 1066 16.12 7.47 -24.88
N ASP A 1067 17.06 8.21 -24.28
CA ASP A 1067 17.71 7.82 -23.03
C ASP A 1067 16.88 8.21 -21.79
N ASN A 1068 17.11 7.48 -20.69
CA ASN A 1068 16.63 7.80 -19.32
C ASN A 1068 15.11 7.89 -19.12
N LEU A 1069 14.31 7.23 -19.96
CA LEU A 1069 12.85 7.16 -19.76
C LEU A 1069 12.46 6.23 -18.62
N PHE A 1070 13.19 5.12 -18.46
CA PHE A 1070 12.81 4.02 -17.58
C PHE A 1070 13.98 3.54 -16.70
N SER A 1071 13.65 2.95 -15.56
CA SER A 1071 14.57 2.24 -14.66
C SER A 1071 14.63 0.75 -15.00
N ASP A 1072 15.62 0.05 -14.45
CA ASP A 1072 15.76 -1.41 -14.57
C ASP A 1072 14.47 -2.14 -14.11
N GLY A 1073 14.17 -3.28 -14.75
CA GLY A 1073 12.94 -4.04 -14.50
C GLY A 1073 11.73 -3.57 -15.32
N THR A 1074 11.94 -2.70 -16.30
CA THR A 1074 10.92 -2.33 -17.28
C THR A 1074 10.83 -3.35 -18.40
N THR A 1075 9.62 -3.75 -18.77
CA THR A 1075 9.31 -4.54 -19.96
C THR A 1075 8.28 -3.81 -20.81
N ILE A 1076 8.60 -3.56 -22.08
CA ILE A 1076 7.70 -2.89 -23.03
C ILE A 1076 7.01 -3.96 -23.88
N HIS A 1077 5.68 -3.96 -23.87
CA HIS A 1077 4.86 -4.88 -24.67
C HIS A 1077 4.34 -4.24 -25.95
N GLY A 1078 3.94 -2.97 -25.90
CA GLY A 1078 3.30 -2.31 -27.04
C GLY A 1078 3.64 -0.83 -27.16
N LEU A 1079 3.65 -0.35 -28.40
CA LEU A 1079 3.80 1.05 -28.78
C LEU A 1079 2.63 1.46 -29.66
N GLN A 1080 2.03 2.62 -29.39
CA GLN A 1080 0.92 3.14 -30.18
C GLN A 1080 0.98 4.67 -30.26
N ILE A 1081 0.92 5.24 -31.47
CA ILE A 1081 0.70 6.68 -31.62
C ILE A 1081 -0.80 6.97 -31.45
N LEU A 1082 -1.12 8.00 -30.67
CA LEU A 1082 -2.45 8.54 -30.48
C LEU A 1082 -2.49 9.98 -30.99
N GLY A 1083 -3.62 10.39 -31.57
CA GLY A 1083 -3.84 11.77 -32.00
C GLY A 1083 -4.19 12.67 -30.82
N LEU A 1084 -3.94 13.97 -30.97
CA LEU A 1084 -4.30 14.99 -30.00
C LEU A 1084 -5.32 15.98 -30.59
N SER A 1085 -6.27 16.42 -29.77
CA SER A 1085 -7.19 17.50 -30.12
C SER A 1085 -6.58 18.89 -29.92
N GLU A 1086 -5.53 18.97 -29.09
CA GLU A 1086 -4.72 20.16 -28.87
C GLU A 1086 -3.23 19.89 -29.11
N ASP A 1087 -2.57 20.79 -29.85
CA ASP A 1087 -1.15 20.64 -30.20
C ASP A 1087 -0.24 20.83 -28.98
N HIS A 1088 0.80 19.99 -28.84
CA HIS A 1088 1.91 20.23 -27.91
C HIS A 1088 3.03 21.08 -28.57
N GLU A 1089 4.07 21.44 -27.81
CA GLU A 1089 5.24 22.17 -28.34
C GLU A 1089 6.00 21.37 -29.40
N GLU A 1090 6.61 22.04 -30.39
CA GLU A 1090 7.34 21.35 -31.46
C GLU A 1090 8.52 20.53 -30.90
N THR A 1091 8.65 19.26 -31.34
CA THR A 1091 9.73 18.36 -30.94
C THR A 1091 10.41 17.74 -32.15
N ASP A 1092 11.63 17.22 -31.96
CA ASP A 1092 12.38 16.57 -33.03
C ASP A 1092 11.84 15.17 -33.38
N PHE A 1093 11.02 14.57 -32.52
CA PHE A 1093 10.63 13.15 -32.60
C PHE A 1093 9.15 12.90 -32.88
N LEU A 1094 8.25 13.83 -32.49
CA LEU A 1094 6.80 13.69 -32.64
C LEU A 1094 6.20 14.93 -33.30
N ASP A 1095 5.29 14.70 -34.25
CA ASP A 1095 4.43 15.75 -34.80
C ASP A 1095 3.55 16.32 -33.67
N LYS A 1096 3.33 17.63 -33.66
CA LYS A 1096 2.65 18.37 -32.57
C LYS A 1096 1.25 17.87 -32.19
N ASP A 1097 0.57 17.16 -33.09
CA ASP A 1097 -0.77 16.60 -32.91
C ASP A 1097 -0.73 15.10 -32.54
N GLN A 1098 0.41 14.62 -32.05
CA GLN A 1098 0.64 13.20 -31.75
C GLN A 1098 1.23 12.99 -30.36
N VAL A 1099 0.92 11.87 -29.75
CA VAL A 1099 1.58 11.39 -28.53
C VAL A 1099 1.87 9.90 -28.66
N LEU A 1100 3.01 9.45 -28.14
CA LEU A 1100 3.37 8.04 -28.12
C LEU A 1100 2.89 7.41 -26.80
N MET A 1101 1.94 6.49 -26.87
CA MET A 1101 1.59 5.62 -25.77
C MET A 1101 2.53 4.40 -25.74
N ILE A 1102 3.13 4.17 -24.58
CA ILE A 1102 4.00 3.04 -24.29
C ILE A 1102 3.28 2.18 -23.27
N SER A 1103 3.10 0.89 -23.56
CA SER A 1103 2.40 -0.08 -22.70
C SER A 1103 3.33 -1.21 -22.30
N GLY A 1104 3.18 -1.69 -21.07
CA GLY A 1104 4.00 -2.77 -20.55
C GLY A 1104 3.90 -2.91 -19.03
N GLN A 1105 5.01 -3.33 -18.43
CA GLN A 1105 5.29 -3.17 -17.01
C GLN A 1105 6.43 -2.16 -16.88
N LEU A 1106 6.11 -0.89 -16.62
CA LEU A 1106 7.03 0.23 -16.76
C LEU A 1106 7.54 0.70 -15.40
N GLN A 1107 8.85 0.79 -15.21
CA GLN A 1107 9.46 1.40 -14.04
C GLN A 1107 9.88 2.84 -14.35
N ILE A 1108 9.05 3.81 -13.97
CA ILE A 1108 9.24 5.23 -14.28
C ILE A 1108 10.02 5.91 -13.13
N PRO A 1109 11.15 6.59 -13.42
CA PRO A 1109 11.93 7.28 -12.39
C PRO A 1109 11.08 8.26 -11.56
N LYS A 1110 11.26 8.23 -10.23
CA LYS A 1110 10.54 9.06 -9.23
C LYS A 1110 9.02 8.81 -9.10
N PHE A 1111 8.42 8.02 -9.99
CA PHE A 1111 7.01 7.65 -9.92
C PHE A 1111 6.83 6.24 -9.34
N GLY A 1112 7.57 5.26 -9.87
CA GLY A 1112 7.39 3.84 -9.55
C GLY A 1112 6.83 3.07 -10.75
N THR A 1113 5.96 2.11 -10.50
CA THR A 1113 5.42 1.23 -11.55
C THR A 1113 4.18 1.83 -12.22
N ALA A 1114 4.11 1.74 -13.55
CA ALA A 1114 2.94 2.05 -14.37
C ALA A 1114 2.74 0.96 -15.42
N SER A 1115 1.52 0.82 -15.94
CA SER A 1115 1.21 -0.16 -16.98
C SER A 1115 1.09 0.48 -18.37
N ALA A 1116 0.85 1.79 -18.42
CA ALA A 1116 1.06 2.61 -19.61
C ALA A 1116 1.49 4.04 -19.28
N ALA A 1117 2.21 4.66 -20.21
CA ALA A 1117 2.66 6.05 -20.13
C ALA A 1117 2.57 6.75 -21.50
N LEU A 1118 2.38 8.07 -21.47
CA LEU A 1118 2.31 8.94 -22.64
C LEU A 1118 3.58 9.76 -22.77
N TYR A 1119 4.21 9.71 -23.94
CA TYR A 1119 5.41 10.46 -24.27
C TYR A 1119 5.12 11.49 -25.37
N ASN A 1120 5.33 12.77 -25.06
CA ASN A 1120 5.06 13.88 -25.98
C ASN A 1120 6.32 14.36 -26.74
N GLY A 1121 7.43 13.60 -26.68
CA GLY A 1121 8.71 13.97 -27.30
C GLY A 1121 9.70 14.63 -26.36
N THR A 1122 9.27 15.02 -25.15
CA THR A 1122 10.16 15.57 -24.11
C THR A 1122 9.91 14.94 -22.75
N THR A 1123 8.66 14.72 -22.39
CA THR A 1123 8.21 14.30 -21.06
C THR A 1123 7.44 13.00 -21.16
N LEU A 1124 7.70 12.09 -20.23
CA LEU A 1124 6.96 10.86 -20.03
C LEU A 1124 5.99 11.04 -18.86
N ILE A 1125 4.69 10.88 -19.13
CA ILE A 1125 3.62 11.06 -18.15
C ILE A 1125 2.98 9.69 -17.89
N PRO A 1126 2.95 9.17 -16.65
CA PRO A 1126 2.19 7.96 -16.33
C PRO A 1126 0.73 8.14 -16.74
N PHE A 1127 0.11 7.09 -17.29
CA PHE A 1127 -1.24 7.19 -17.85
C PHE A 1127 -2.20 6.17 -17.24
N ILE A 1128 -1.78 4.91 -17.18
CA ILE A 1128 -2.62 3.81 -16.66
C ILE A 1128 -1.84 3.00 -15.64
N ILE A 1129 -2.50 2.68 -14.54
CA ILE A 1129 -2.00 1.84 -13.46
C ILE A 1129 -2.94 0.63 -13.36
N THR A 1130 -2.37 -0.57 -13.41
CA THR A 1130 -3.12 -1.81 -13.19
C THR A 1130 -2.62 -2.58 -11.98
N THR A 1131 -3.52 -3.36 -11.37
CA THR A 1131 -3.24 -4.22 -10.22
C THR A 1131 -3.76 -5.62 -10.47
N THR A 1132 -3.03 -6.62 -9.99
CA THR A 1132 -3.47 -8.03 -9.94
C THR A 1132 -4.25 -8.31 -8.65
N ALA A 1133 -4.90 -9.46 -8.55
CA ALA A 1133 -5.78 -9.82 -7.42
C ALA A 1133 -5.07 -9.92 -6.06
N ASP A 1134 -3.76 -10.11 -6.06
CA ASP A 1134 -2.86 -10.08 -4.92
C ASP A 1134 -2.36 -8.66 -4.58
N GLY A 1135 -2.82 -7.64 -5.30
CA GLY A 1135 -2.48 -6.24 -5.12
C GLY A 1135 -1.10 -5.86 -5.67
N GLU A 1136 -0.47 -6.74 -6.45
CA GLU A 1136 0.80 -6.46 -7.11
C GLU A 1136 0.60 -5.66 -8.41
N PRO A 1137 1.64 -4.98 -8.93
CA PRO A 1137 1.54 -4.27 -10.20
C PRO A 1137 1.26 -5.20 -11.38
N GLY A 1138 0.21 -4.91 -12.14
CA GLY A 1138 -0.11 -5.60 -13.40
C GLY A 1138 0.56 -4.96 -14.63
N SER A 1139 0.23 -5.48 -15.81
CA SER A 1139 0.76 -4.98 -17.08
C SER A 1139 -0.33 -4.82 -18.15
N ILE A 1140 -0.08 -3.92 -19.11
CA ILE A 1140 -0.89 -3.79 -20.33
C ILE A 1140 -0.06 -4.32 -21.50
N ALA A 1141 -0.62 -5.29 -22.22
CA ALA A 1141 0.02 -5.90 -23.38
C ALA A 1141 -0.27 -5.12 -24.67
N GLU A 1142 -1.54 -4.72 -24.88
CA GLU A 1142 -1.96 -4.08 -26.12
C GLU A 1142 -3.10 -3.07 -25.89
N LEU A 1143 -3.06 -1.96 -26.65
CA LEU A 1143 -4.24 -1.13 -26.93
C LEU A 1143 -4.67 -1.43 -28.36
N PHE A 1144 -5.86 -1.97 -28.54
CA PHE A 1144 -6.42 -2.27 -29.85
C PHE A 1144 -7.63 -1.37 -30.14
N THR A 1145 -7.75 -0.98 -31.41
CA THR A 1145 -8.73 -0.01 -31.88
C THR A 1145 -9.61 -0.61 -32.95
N GLU A 1146 -10.85 -0.13 -33.03
CA GLU A 1146 -11.82 -0.59 -34.00
C GLU A 1146 -11.50 -0.12 -35.42
N ASN A 1147 -11.07 1.13 -35.56
CA ASN A 1147 -10.61 1.69 -36.82
C ASN A 1147 -9.08 1.79 -36.80
N LYS A 1148 -8.46 1.61 -37.97
CA LYS A 1148 -7.02 1.86 -38.14
C LYS A 1148 -6.73 3.33 -37.86
N ASN A 1149 -5.67 3.60 -37.09
CA ASN A 1149 -5.23 4.97 -36.85
C ASN A 1149 -4.67 5.59 -38.15
N VAL A 1150 -5.29 6.66 -38.63
CA VAL A 1150 -4.85 7.42 -39.80
C VAL A 1150 -4.02 8.60 -39.34
N LEU A 1151 -2.70 8.41 -39.29
CA LEU A 1151 -1.75 9.43 -38.85
C LEU A 1151 -1.64 10.54 -39.90
N LYS A 1152 -2.28 11.69 -39.62
CA LYS A 1152 -2.26 12.86 -40.51
C LYS A 1152 -0.91 13.59 -40.40
N GLY A 1153 0.12 13.09 -41.07
CA GLY A 1153 1.46 13.70 -41.08
C GLY A 1153 1.42 15.21 -41.37
N GLY A 1154 1.91 16.00 -40.42
CA GLY A 1154 1.87 17.45 -40.44
C GLY A 1154 2.86 18.09 -41.41
N ARG A 1155 2.59 18.06 -42.72
CA ARG A 1155 2.95 19.12 -43.67
C ARG A 1155 1.94 19.11 -44.81
N ARG A 1156 0.82 19.81 -44.62
CA ARG A 1156 -0.04 20.23 -45.75
C ARG A 1156 0.85 20.92 -46.79
N GLY A 1157 1.23 20.21 -47.84
CA GLY A 1157 1.48 20.84 -49.12
C GLY A 1157 0.21 21.61 -49.44
N ARG A 1158 0.26 22.95 -49.40
CA ARG A 1158 -0.91 23.79 -49.71
C ARG A 1158 -1.55 23.22 -50.99
N PRO A 1159 -2.89 22.99 -51.02
CA PRO A 1159 -3.54 22.47 -52.22
C PRO A 1159 -3.07 23.33 -53.39
N ARG A 1160 -2.48 22.72 -54.43
CA ARG A 1160 -1.90 23.46 -55.56
C ARG A 1160 -2.88 24.51 -56.10
N GLY A 1161 -4.20 24.25 -55.98
CA GLY A 1161 -5.28 25.20 -56.28
C GLY A 1161 -5.26 26.52 -55.48
N ILE A 1162 -4.94 26.53 -54.19
CA ILE A 1162 -4.90 27.78 -53.39
C ILE A 1162 -3.66 28.60 -53.74
N VAL A 1163 -2.51 27.96 -54.00
CA VAL A 1163 -1.29 28.66 -54.44
C VAL A 1163 -1.51 29.27 -55.82
N ILE A 1164 -2.19 28.56 -56.73
CA ILE A 1164 -2.60 29.09 -58.04
C ILE A 1164 -3.57 30.27 -57.85
N LEU A 1165 -4.55 30.18 -56.95
CA LEU A 1165 -5.52 31.25 -56.70
C LEU A 1165 -4.87 32.51 -56.11
N VAL A 1166 -3.99 32.35 -55.12
CA VAL A 1166 -3.24 33.46 -54.51
C VAL A 1166 -2.29 34.10 -55.54
N SER A 1167 -1.61 33.29 -56.35
CA SER A 1167 -0.72 33.78 -57.41
C SER A 1167 -1.51 34.51 -58.51
N PHE A 1168 -2.71 34.03 -58.85
CA PHE A 1168 -3.61 34.70 -59.79
C PHE A 1168 -4.10 36.04 -59.23
N CYS A 1169 -4.48 36.10 -57.94
CA CYS A 1169 -4.86 37.35 -57.29
C CYS A 1169 -3.70 38.37 -57.27
N PHE A 1170 -2.47 37.94 -56.95
CA PHE A 1170 -1.30 38.81 -57.01
C PHE A 1170 -0.98 39.26 -58.43
N ALA A 1171 -1.07 38.38 -59.43
CA ALA A 1171 -0.88 38.75 -60.83
C ALA A 1171 -1.92 39.79 -61.29
N LEU A 1172 -3.19 39.61 -60.91
CA LEU A 1172 -4.27 40.53 -61.26
C LEU A 1172 -4.10 41.89 -60.56
N ALA A 1173 -3.67 41.89 -59.31
CA ALA A 1173 -3.32 43.11 -58.57
C ALA A 1173 -2.14 43.84 -59.20
N CYS A 1174 -1.08 43.13 -59.61
CA CYS A 1174 0.06 43.72 -60.32
C CYS A 1174 -0.35 44.34 -61.67
N VAL A 1175 -1.19 43.66 -62.46
CA VAL A 1175 -1.72 44.22 -63.72
C VAL A 1175 -2.55 45.48 -63.45
N PHE A 1176 -3.44 45.47 -62.45
CA PHE A 1176 -4.22 46.64 -62.08
C PHE A 1176 -3.33 47.81 -61.66
N LEU A 1177 -2.27 47.53 -60.89
CA LEU A 1177 -1.31 48.52 -60.43
C LEU A 1177 -0.50 49.12 -61.59
N ILE A 1178 -0.10 48.30 -62.58
CA ILE A 1178 0.54 48.79 -63.82
C ILE A 1178 -0.43 49.66 -64.62
N VAL A 1179 -1.70 49.29 -64.75
CA VAL A 1179 -2.71 50.10 -65.45
C VAL A 1179 -2.93 51.43 -64.74
N VAL A 1180 -3.04 51.44 -63.41
CA VAL A 1180 -3.21 52.65 -62.61
C VAL A 1180 -1.98 53.55 -62.71
N ILE A 1181 -0.77 53.00 -62.63
CA ILE A 1181 0.48 53.74 -62.87
C ILE A 1181 0.50 54.30 -64.30
N GLY A 1182 0.07 53.52 -65.29
CA GLY A 1182 -0.06 53.96 -66.68
C GLY A 1182 -1.04 55.11 -66.85
N ILE A 1183 -2.20 55.07 -66.19
CA ILE A 1183 -3.19 56.17 -66.21
C ILE A 1183 -2.63 57.41 -65.51
N ILE A 1184 -1.94 57.24 -64.37
CA ILE A 1184 -1.31 58.34 -63.64
C ILE A 1184 -0.20 58.96 -64.50
N LEU A 1185 0.67 58.16 -65.11
CA LEU A 1185 1.72 58.63 -66.01
C LEU A 1185 1.15 59.30 -67.26
N ALA A 1186 0.09 58.76 -67.86
CA ALA A 1186 -0.61 59.37 -68.99
C ALA A 1186 -1.27 60.70 -68.60
N ARG A 1187 -1.80 60.81 -67.38
CA ARG A 1187 -2.38 62.05 -66.85
C ARG A 1187 -1.30 63.08 -66.53
N ILE A 1188 -0.15 62.66 -66.00
CA ILE A 1188 1.03 63.52 -65.77
C ILE A 1188 1.65 63.97 -67.11
N GLN A 1189 1.75 63.10 -68.11
CA GLN A 1189 2.19 63.46 -69.46
C GLN A 1189 1.22 64.44 -70.12
N ARG A 1190 -0.10 64.20 -70.06
CA ARG A 1190 -1.10 65.16 -70.57
C ARG A 1190 -1.11 66.49 -69.82
N TYR A 1191 -0.72 66.52 -68.54
CA TYR A 1191 -0.54 67.76 -67.78
C TYR A 1191 0.74 68.52 -68.16
N ARG A 1192 1.81 67.80 -68.56
CA ARG A 1192 3.10 68.40 -68.99
C ARG A 1192 3.15 68.74 -70.48
N GLN A 1193 2.29 68.17 -71.32
CA GLN A 1193 2.31 68.34 -72.78
C GLN A 1193 1.23 69.28 -73.34
N GLY A 1194 0.54 70.08 -72.51
CA GLY A 1194 -0.21 71.27 -72.94
C GLY A 1194 -1.12 71.13 -74.17
N TYR A 1195 -2.43 71.03 -73.92
CA TYR A 1195 -3.55 71.11 -74.88
C TYR A 1195 -3.22 71.42 -76.36
N VAL A 1196 -3.01 70.39 -77.19
CA VAL A 1196 -2.98 70.54 -78.66
C VAL A 1196 -4.41 70.40 -79.18
N ARG A 1197 -4.96 71.48 -79.74
CA ARG A 1197 -6.28 71.50 -80.38
C ARG A 1197 -6.32 70.56 -81.59
N ALA A 1198 -7.37 69.75 -81.66
CA ALA A 1198 -7.73 68.97 -82.83
C ALA A 1198 -8.01 69.88 -84.04
N PRO A 1199 -7.49 69.59 -85.26
CA PRO A 1199 -7.94 70.26 -86.47
C PRO A 1199 -9.35 69.78 -86.82
N GLN A 1200 -10.29 70.72 -86.99
CA GLN A 1200 -11.59 70.46 -87.60
C GLN A 1200 -11.62 71.10 -88.99
N GLY A 1201 -12.05 70.34 -90.00
CA GLY A 1201 -12.37 70.88 -91.32
C GLY A 1201 -12.26 69.87 -92.46
N THR A 1202 -13.37 69.14 -92.68
CA THR A 1202 -13.97 68.79 -93.99
C THR A 1202 -13.06 68.54 -95.21
N ASP A 1203 -13.07 67.32 -95.76
CA ASP A 1203 -13.66 67.07 -97.10
C ASP A 1203 -13.71 65.58 -97.50
N ARG A 1204 -14.62 65.27 -98.43
CA ARG A 1204 -14.96 63.92 -98.92
C ARG A 1204 -13.94 63.33 -99.92
N ARG A 1205 -13.56 62.05 -99.69
CA ARG A 1205 -13.29 60.92 -100.63
C ARG A 1205 -12.15 61.09 -101.70
N PRO A 1206 -11.74 60.06 -102.47
CA PRO A 1206 -11.70 58.58 -102.29
C PRO A 1206 -10.28 57.97 -102.61
N ASP A 1207 -10.21 56.64 -102.59
CA ASP A 1207 -9.25 55.75 -103.30
C ASP A 1207 -7.83 55.43 -102.77
N LEU A 1208 -7.67 54.13 -102.46
CA LEU A 1208 -6.65 53.17 -102.93
C LEU A 1208 -5.25 53.69 -103.36
N GLN A 1209 -4.19 53.21 -102.66
CA GLN A 1209 -3.08 52.37 -103.19
C GLN A 1209 -1.93 52.26 -102.15
N ARG A 1210 -1.57 51.04 -101.70
CA ARG A 1210 -0.44 50.18 -102.12
C ARG A 1210 0.97 50.75 -101.83
N VAL A 1211 1.72 50.17 -100.86
CA VAL A 1211 2.89 49.22 -100.99
C VAL A 1211 4.12 49.91 -100.33
N PRO A 1212 5.08 49.25 -99.62
CA PRO A 1212 5.74 48.00 -100.03
C PRO A 1212 5.97 46.88 -98.98
N PRO A 1213 6.28 45.66 -99.48
CA PRO A 1213 6.46 44.42 -98.71
C PRO A 1213 7.94 44.19 -98.37
N GLU A 1214 8.51 45.10 -97.59
CA GLU A 1214 9.92 45.04 -97.17
C GLU A 1214 10.08 44.93 -95.65
N TYR A 1215 9.00 45.14 -94.89
CA TYR A 1215 9.02 45.05 -93.41
C TYR A 1215 8.63 43.67 -92.86
N LEU A 1216 8.37 42.69 -93.72
CA LEU A 1216 7.85 41.37 -93.33
C LEU A 1216 8.93 40.26 -93.24
N LEU A 1217 10.22 40.55 -93.44
CA LEU A 1217 11.26 39.51 -93.53
C LEU A 1217 12.62 39.82 -92.86
N ASP A 1218 12.74 40.86 -92.03
CA ASP A 1218 14.04 41.28 -91.47
C ASP A 1218 14.46 40.59 -90.15
N SER A 1219 13.82 39.48 -89.75
CA SER A 1219 14.23 38.73 -88.54
C SER A 1219 14.76 37.30 -88.80
N LEU A 1220 15.05 36.94 -90.06
CA LEU A 1220 15.57 35.62 -90.45
C LEU A 1220 17.04 35.61 -90.94
N ARG A 1221 17.94 36.40 -90.34
CA ARG A 1221 19.39 36.27 -90.57
C ARG A 1221 20.22 36.35 -89.28
N GLN A 1222 20.53 35.16 -88.73
CA GLN A 1222 21.81 34.70 -88.13
C GLN A 1222 22.46 35.59 -87.03
N ARG A 1223 23.03 35.11 -85.91
CA ARG A 1223 23.74 33.85 -85.58
C ARG A 1223 23.97 33.80 -84.05
N ALA A 1224 23.94 32.61 -83.43
CA ALA A 1224 24.43 32.35 -82.06
C ALA A 1224 25.98 32.42 -81.99
N PRO A 1225 26.65 32.60 -80.83
CA PRO A 1225 26.83 31.49 -79.85
C PRO A 1225 27.02 31.87 -78.36
N GLY A 1226 26.92 30.87 -77.46
CA GLY A 1226 27.78 30.75 -76.27
C GLY A 1226 27.11 30.81 -74.89
N ALA A 1227 27.12 29.67 -74.17
CA ALA A 1227 26.98 29.56 -72.71
C ALA A 1227 28.33 29.92 -72.00
N PRO A 1228 28.56 29.78 -70.67
CA PRO A 1228 27.70 29.49 -69.49
C PRO A 1228 28.03 30.36 -68.22
N VAL A 1229 27.49 29.96 -67.04
CA VAL A 1229 27.93 30.26 -65.64
C VAL A 1229 27.54 31.66 -65.11
N ILE A 1230 26.96 31.90 -63.92
CA ILE A 1230 26.98 31.27 -62.58
C ILE A 1230 25.55 30.97 -62.10
#